data_AF-A0A9W4UMF3-F1
#
_entry.id   AF-A0A9W4UMF3-F1
#
_cell.length_a   1.000
_cell.length_b   1.000
_cell.length_c   1.000
_cell.angle_alpha   90.00
_cell.angle_beta   90.00
_cell.angle_gamma   90.00
#
_symmetry.space_group_name_H-M   'P 1'
#
loop_
_entity.id
_entity.type
_entity.pdbx_description
1 polymer ?
#
loop_
_entity_poly.entity_id
_entity_poly.type
_entity_poly.pdbx_seq_one_letter_code
_entity_poly.pdbx_strand_id
1 'polypeptide(L)'
;MDTSSFSDTEFELQPTANDDIPEEPDMILSDDAANSESFAPPPRIAARFHRPANNRRISSAASSRRNSLSSTHSHTSSRSYRNNCQSHHVAQHLRRASILESRKARLADRAAHAEQVRLRAALAKATSPNSKREERALAAKEARERHLAQVAAACAEEVRRAKKVAEENKERKAAEERRYRQEMDDKLAEAEKRRMEYKRSSRRPRTASSPPADAKKITHHSAVSSEDAAKRIQNAWRARSRKNIVDAWLDLGLSIDKVHDTSFDEIAGLLAAEKVLTATEKVMTLFDLISESDPAARSISVRSFLSSYLILGHPAQVLSQDGDQEQDLIQKAKELILQFEAALGKLTTFNYYTPSPTRAETVSLAYGAFMTAFGDWKARDSSRLIETMVASFVSLDAIWQSVKDDTVDEVAVEYKHGIRDNQAILLSKIKKLAGPERALGLIRKAIRESRKSRPRKKPAGEVARPRVAIDSGSPITDEDAALLNDAASHLQQRNDASQGEGHQAQSLSQIFTVVPTNRVLVHELSIDKEYRIDASPTASRRNALNRGLCDGMIRGFEAGEGTKWTVAMAENIRGKLLRLLKPGNSMYELISETLDPELISNQCDQEMFSYEKFFHFIAGILPKLCAPFRDAEVKALADELQEEGPLPEMIEKLFKLLHIIDLLSLDYSNFLLMNAAPTLIKEASGYEQRMFTQDLEEGKITLARTQRWWRSAAVNMHTEADRRDPWSQPTPLNRPTPQKIYARGLVDLAIATPPLRDSEIPETLELDKERLSRIRDESMRITAIGGILLTAKNLLKRDVRSQWKNEANRMWEVLKDGYMKDATTPSKISSLLESSHAMPPSTRAQLLSTITRLLTQAEAGKLHDPVMKVLFQRLKTHIFNRVSASSSGERVKAASTATEGLATAGLPEFTTQVGDICEQLTKVSEVDRRAHGRWYEEIAEEMEKLGAEGHELIRTSSGESAAGTASSSSSE
;
A
#
# COMPACT_ATOMS: atom_id res chain seq x y z
N MET A 1 32.43 -18.78 84.55
CA MET A 1 31.68 -19.85 83.89
C MET A 1 30.65 -19.24 82.95
N ASP A 2 30.96 -18.79 81.74
CA ASP A 2 32.19 -18.53 80.99
C ASP A 2 31.72 -17.78 79.73
N THR A 3 32.10 -16.50 79.56
CA THR A 3 33.05 -15.98 78.53
C THR A 3 32.51 -16.07 77.08
N SER A 4 32.63 -15.12 76.14
CA SER A 4 33.25 -13.80 75.94
C SER A 4 32.99 -13.46 74.43
N SER A 5 32.49 -12.32 73.94
CA SER A 5 32.99 -10.93 73.89
C SER A 5 33.99 -10.58 72.76
N PHE A 6 33.70 -9.49 72.03
CA PHE A 6 34.55 -8.59 71.17
C PHE A 6 35.19 -9.17 69.88
N SER A 7 35.47 -8.42 68.79
CA SER A 7 35.70 -6.97 68.61
C SER A 7 35.39 -6.44 67.18
N ASP A 8 35.27 -5.11 67.11
CA ASP A 8 35.37 -4.21 65.95
C ASP A 8 36.78 -4.14 65.32
N THR A 9 36.86 -3.60 64.09
CA THR A 9 37.89 -2.67 63.54
C THR A 9 37.49 -2.31 62.09
N GLU A 10 36.95 -1.11 61.82
CA GLU A 10 37.61 0.15 61.40
C GLU A 10 38.40 0.10 60.08
N PHE A 11 37.96 0.90 59.08
CA PHE A 11 38.80 1.99 58.55
C PHE A 11 37.97 3.11 57.89
N GLU A 12 38.50 4.32 58.04
CA GLU A 12 37.91 5.66 57.99
C GLU A 12 37.55 6.26 56.61
N LEU A 13 36.67 7.26 56.73
CA LEU A 13 36.28 8.37 55.85
C LEU A 13 37.39 9.47 55.82
N GLN A 14 37.67 10.16 54.69
CA GLN A 14 37.23 11.55 54.31
C GLN A 14 38.45 12.51 54.07
N PRO A 15 38.34 13.81 53.64
CA PRO A 15 37.75 14.45 52.43
C PRO A 15 38.54 15.67 51.83
N THR A 16 37.88 16.43 50.92
CA THR A 16 37.98 17.90 50.54
C THR A 16 38.89 18.29 49.35
N ALA A 17 38.41 18.94 48.26
CA ALA A 17 37.80 20.30 48.03
C ALA A 17 38.87 21.42 48.11
N ASN A 18 38.96 22.48 47.28
CA ASN A 18 38.30 23.06 46.10
C ASN A 18 39.20 24.23 45.58
N ASP A 19 38.81 24.89 44.48
CA ASP A 19 39.23 26.26 44.00
C ASP A 19 40.63 26.37 43.30
N ASP A 20 40.89 27.18 42.25
CA ASP A 20 40.10 28.13 41.45
C ASP A 20 40.88 28.55 40.17
N ILE A 21 40.17 29.27 39.29
CA ILE A 21 40.40 29.77 37.90
C ILE A 21 41.50 30.87 37.80
N PRO A 22 42.11 31.18 36.61
CA PRO A 22 41.72 32.38 35.79
C PRO A 22 41.87 32.21 34.24
N GLU A 23 40.87 32.50 33.41
CA GLU A 23 40.59 33.76 32.63
C GLU A 23 41.48 34.07 31.39
N GLU A 24 40.78 34.18 30.23
CA GLU A 24 40.95 34.94 28.94
C GLU A 24 42.23 35.75 28.61
N PRO A 25 42.65 35.93 27.30
CA PRO A 25 41.89 36.76 26.34
C PRO A 25 42.01 36.50 24.81
N ASP A 26 41.04 37.03 24.06
CA ASP A 26 41.17 37.44 22.66
C ASP A 26 42.21 38.58 22.51
N MET A 27 43.17 38.45 21.59
CA MET A 27 43.71 39.58 20.82
C MET A 27 44.33 39.16 19.48
N ILE A 28 43.98 39.99 18.51
CA ILE A 28 44.14 39.92 17.06
C ILE A 28 45.52 40.51 16.63
N LEU A 29 45.94 40.19 15.40
CA LEU A 29 46.91 40.85 14.48
C LEU A 29 48.31 40.19 14.44
N SER A 30 48.77 39.68 13.30
CA SER A 30 49.07 40.48 12.11
C SER A 30 49.11 39.66 10.80
N ASP A 31 48.44 40.22 9.79
CA ASP A 31 48.81 40.41 8.38
C ASP A 31 49.37 39.27 7.49
N ASP A 32 48.49 38.95 6.54
CA ASP A 32 48.67 39.06 5.09
C ASP A 32 49.39 37.99 4.26
N ALA A 33 48.66 37.72 3.17
CA ALA A 33 49.14 37.42 1.84
C ALA A 33 49.62 35.99 1.53
N ALA A 34 48.61 35.23 1.06
CA ALA A 34 48.54 34.80 -0.34
C ALA A 34 49.41 33.64 -0.83
N ASN A 35 48.69 32.71 -1.49
CA ASN A 35 49.04 32.06 -2.76
C ASN A 35 50.32 31.20 -2.75
N SER A 36 50.19 29.88 -2.82
CA SER A 36 49.97 29.12 -4.07
C SER A 36 51.20 28.25 -4.37
N GLU A 37 50.95 27.16 -5.09
CA GLU A 37 51.92 26.39 -5.88
C GLU A 37 52.76 25.29 -5.19
N SER A 38 52.26 24.07 -5.37
CA SER A 38 52.92 22.96 -6.05
C SER A 38 54.43 23.10 -6.38
N PHE A 39 55.24 22.25 -5.74
CA PHE A 39 56.56 21.86 -6.24
C PHE A 39 56.53 20.40 -6.70
N ALA A 40 56.67 20.18 -8.01
CA ALA A 40 56.89 18.87 -8.60
C ALA A 40 58.41 18.58 -8.70
N PRO A 41 58.84 17.30 -8.57
CA PRO A 41 60.24 16.93 -8.48
C PRO A 41 61.02 17.02 -9.82
N PRO A 42 62.37 16.99 -9.77
CA PRO A 42 63.25 17.29 -10.89
C PRO A 42 63.15 16.37 -12.14
N PRO A 43 63.57 16.86 -13.32
CA PRO A 43 63.15 16.39 -14.64
C PRO A 43 63.65 15.00 -15.07
N ARG A 44 64.54 14.36 -14.31
CA ARG A 44 65.14 13.07 -14.68
C ARG A 44 64.37 11.85 -14.18
N ILE A 45 63.50 12.02 -13.19
CA ILE A 45 62.74 10.92 -12.58
C ILE A 45 61.33 10.80 -13.18
N ALA A 46 60.71 11.91 -13.62
CA ALA A 46 59.40 11.89 -14.29
C ALA A 46 59.40 11.23 -15.68
N ALA A 47 60.56 11.13 -16.34
CA ALA A 47 60.68 10.58 -17.69
C ALA A 47 60.54 9.04 -17.76
N ARG A 48 60.54 8.32 -16.62
CA ARG A 48 60.41 6.85 -16.60
C ARG A 48 58.99 6.33 -16.43
N PHE A 49 58.01 7.19 -16.16
CA PHE A 49 56.65 6.73 -15.80
C PHE A 49 55.52 7.10 -16.77
N HIS A 50 55.73 7.90 -17.82
CA HIS A 50 54.65 8.19 -18.76
C HIS A 50 55.08 8.36 -20.23
N ARG A 51 54.58 7.49 -21.12
CA ARG A 51 54.40 7.73 -22.56
C ARG A 51 53.52 6.64 -23.20
N PRO A 52 52.75 6.92 -24.27
CA PRO A 52 51.65 7.88 -24.27
C PRO A 52 50.36 7.25 -24.86
N ALA A 53 49.20 7.68 -24.37
CA ALA A 53 47.95 7.57 -25.11
C ALA A 53 47.31 8.96 -25.12
N ASN A 54 47.27 9.60 -26.28
CA ASN A 54 46.33 10.66 -26.53
C ASN A 54 46.03 10.73 -28.02
N ASN A 55 44.75 10.65 -28.38
CA ASN A 55 44.11 11.87 -28.88
C ASN A 55 42.59 11.77 -28.87
N ARG A 56 42.00 12.88 -28.43
CA ARG A 56 40.59 13.25 -28.51
C ARG A 56 40.47 14.39 -29.52
N ARG A 57 39.30 14.48 -30.17
CA ARG A 57 38.69 15.61 -30.94
C ARG A 57 38.90 15.63 -32.47
N ILE A 58 37.83 15.29 -33.20
CA ILE A 58 36.88 16.20 -33.91
C ILE A 58 37.49 17.59 -34.25
N SER A 59 37.50 18.16 -35.47
CA SER A 59 36.50 18.25 -36.54
C SER A 59 37.10 18.83 -37.84
N SER A 60 36.38 18.59 -38.95
CA SER A 60 36.13 19.45 -40.13
C SER A 60 37.22 19.79 -41.16
N ALA A 61 36.78 19.63 -42.42
CA ALA A 61 37.02 20.45 -43.61
C ALA A 61 38.03 19.95 -44.67
N ALA A 62 37.43 19.53 -45.79
CA ALA A 62 37.82 19.69 -47.20
C ALA A 62 39.30 19.80 -47.61
N SER A 63 39.72 18.92 -48.53
CA SER A 63 40.34 19.33 -49.81
C SER A 63 40.76 18.12 -50.66
N SER A 64 39.99 17.89 -51.73
CA SER A 64 40.45 17.77 -53.13
C SER A 64 41.70 16.94 -53.47
N ARG A 65 41.49 15.86 -54.24
CA ARG A 65 42.02 15.59 -55.61
C ARG A 65 41.70 14.11 -55.94
N ARG A 66 40.73 13.83 -56.83
CA ARG A 66 40.93 13.45 -58.26
C ARG A 66 42.08 12.43 -58.42
N ASN A 67 41.87 11.22 -58.91
CA ASN A 67 41.43 10.95 -60.28
C ASN A 67 41.03 9.48 -60.47
N SER A 68 39.92 9.28 -61.19
CA SER A 68 39.72 8.16 -62.11
C SER A 68 40.77 8.22 -63.22
N LEU A 69 41.21 7.09 -63.78
CA LEU A 69 41.46 6.92 -65.22
C LEU A 69 41.72 5.44 -65.55
N SER A 70 41.14 5.06 -66.68
CA SER A 70 41.00 3.77 -67.32
C SER A 70 42.23 3.38 -68.17
N SER A 71 42.13 2.22 -68.84
CA SER A 71 42.87 1.78 -70.05
C SER A 71 44.17 0.99 -69.79
N THR A 72 44.57 -0.04 -70.56
CA THR A 72 44.21 -0.41 -71.94
C THR A 72 44.70 -1.84 -72.26
N HIS A 73 44.00 -2.46 -73.21
CA HIS A 73 44.38 -3.65 -73.95
C HIS A 73 45.61 -3.43 -74.88
N SER A 74 46.36 -4.52 -75.06
CA SER A 74 46.90 -5.13 -76.30
C SER A 74 48.24 -4.70 -76.97
N HIS A 75 48.91 -5.77 -77.47
CA HIS A 75 50.03 -5.90 -78.43
C HIS A 75 51.44 -5.50 -77.91
N THR A 76 52.57 -6.18 -78.18
CA THR A 76 53.07 -6.82 -79.40
C THR A 76 54.15 -7.89 -79.10
N SER A 77 54.32 -8.81 -80.05
CA SER A 77 55.34 -9.85 -80.24
C SER A 77 56.81 -9.39 -80.29
N SER A 78 57.77 -10.26 -79.90
CA SER A 78 58.93 -10.64 -80.75
C SER A 78 59.75 -11.81 -80.19
N ARG A 79 60.06 -12.78 -81.06
CA ARG A 79 61.11 -13.81 -80.95
C ARG A 79 62.50 -13.15 -80.96
N SER A 80 63.46 -13.71 -80.23
CA SER A 80 64.81 -13.97 -80.78
C SER A 80 65.58 -15.02 -79.98
N TYR A 81 65.99 -16.08 -80.68
CA TYR A 81 67.00 -17.06 -80.29
C TYR A 81 68.39 -16.41 -80.10
N ARG A 82 69.15 -16.82 -79.06
CA ARG A 82 70.44 -17.56 -79.15
C ARG A 82 71.24 -17.53 -77.84
N ASN A 83 71.94 -18.65 -77.66
CA ASN A 83 73.18 -18.89 -76.91
C ASN A 83 73.17 -19.25 -75.41
N ASN A 84 73.77 -20.42 -75.20
CA ASN A 84 74.16 -21.09 -73.97
C ASN A 84 75.04 -20.21 -73.06
N CYS A 85 74.64 -20.05 -71.80
CA CYS A 85 75.53 -19.62 -70.73
C CYS A 85 75.05 -20.26 -69.40
N GLN A 86 75.85 -21.16 -68.83
CA GLN A 86 75.51 -21.87 -67.60
C GLN A 86 75.34 -20.94 -66.37
N SER A 87 75.75 -19.67 -66.46
CA SER A 87 75.57 -18.68 -65.37
C SER A 87 74.11 -18.25 -65.18
N HIS A 88 73.27 -18.30 -66.23
CA HIS A 88 71.85 -17.95 -66.10
C HIS A 88 71.05 -19.01 -65.33
N HIS A 89 71.42 -20.29 -65.46
CA HIS A 89 70.78 -21.39 -64.72
C HIS A 89 71.07 -21.31 -63.22
N VAL A 90 72.32 -21.03 -62.85
CA VAL A 90 72.71 -20.81 -61.44
C VAL A 90 72.01 -19.57 -60.87
N ALA A 91 71.99 -18.45 -61.60
CA ALA A 91 71.29 -17.24 -61.17
C ALA A 91 69.77 -17.42 -61.07
N GLN A 92 69.17 -18.29 -61.88
CA GLN A 92 67.74 -18.63 -61.80
C GLN A 92 67.46 -19.55 -60.59
N HIS A 93 68.33 -20.51 -60.31
CA HIS A 93 68.24 -21.35 -59.12
C HIS A 93 68.43 -20.55 -57.83
N LEU A 94 69.37 -19.61 -57.78
CA LEU A 94 69.57 -18.72 -56.62
C LEU A 94 68.36 -17.79 -56.42
N ARG A 95 67.79 -17.24 -57.50
CA ARG A 95 66.54 -16.47 -57.42
C ARG A 95 65.36 -17.30 -56.94
N ARG A 96 65.22 -18.53 -57.45
CA ARG A 96 64.19 -19.48 -57.00
C ARG A 96 64.39 -19.86 -55.53
N ALA A 97 65.63 -20.11 -55.09
CA ALA A 97 65.97 -20.42 -53.71
C ALA A 97 65.64 -19.23 -52.79
N SER A 98 66.01 -18.01 -53.17
CA SER A 98 65.68 -16.79 -52.43
C SER A 98 64.17 -16.56 -52.32
N ILE A 99 63.40 -16.80 -53.39
CA ILE A 99 61.93 -16.70 -53.34
C ILE A 99 61.34 -17.75 -52.40
N LEU A 100 61.83 -19.00 -52.48
CA LEU A 100 61.38 -20.08 -51.58
C LEU A 100 61.74 -19.80 -50.13
N GLU A 101 62.92 -19.24 -49.87
CA GLU A 101 63.38 -18.82 -48.55
C GLU A 101 62.52 -17.66 -48.00
N SER A 102 62.22 -16.65 -48.82
CA SER A 102 61.28 -15.57 -48.45
C SER A 102 59.87 -16.10 -48.13
N ARG A 103 59.45 -17.18 -48.81
CA ARG A 103 58.15 -17.81 -48.58
C ARG A 103 58.17 -18.66 -47.31
N LYS A 104 59.27 -19.39 -47.06
CA LYS A 104 59.49 -20.13 -45.81
C LYS A 104 59.51 -19.18 -44.61
N ALA A 105 60.21 -18.05 -44.71
CA ALA A 105 60.23 -17.03 -43.65
C ALA A 105 58.82 -16.49 -43.34
N ARG A 106 58.05 -16.11 -44.36
CA ARG A 106 56.66 -15.64 -44.17
C ARG A 106 55.73 -16.70 -43.59
N LEU A 107 55.94 -17.97 -43.91
CA LEU A 107 55.18 -19.08 -43.32
C LEU A 107 55.61 -19.34 -41.87
N ALA A 108 56.90 -19.21 -41.55
CA ALA A 108 57.40 -19.27 -40.18
C ALA A 108 56.83 -18.13 -39.31
N ASP A 109 56.76 -16.91 -39.84
CA ASP A 109 56.14 -15.77 -39.15
C ASP A 109 54.65 -16.00 -38.87
N ARG A 110 53.92 -16.57 -39.84
CA ARG A 110 52.51 -16.95 -39.63
C ARG A 110 52.36 -18.04 -38.57
N ALA A 111 53.27 -19.02 -38.53
CA ALA A 111 53.26 -20.07 -37.52
C ALA A 111 53.59 -19.49 -36.13
N ALA A 112 54.57 -18.60 -36.02
CA ALA A 112 54.92 -17.91 -34.78
C ALA A 112 53.76 -17.05 -34.26
N HIS A 113 53.06 -16.35 -35.16
CA HIS A 113 51.86 -15.59 -34.80
C HIS A 113 50.73 -16.50 -34.32
N ALA A 114 50.52 -17.65 -34.95
CA ALA A 114 49.53 -18.63 -34.51
C ALA A 114 49.84 -19.14 -33.09
N GLU A 115 51.10 -19.44 -32.77
CA GLU A 115 51.53 -19.81 -31.41
C GLU A 115 51.34 -18.65 -30.41
N GLN A 116 51.66 -17.41 -30.81
CA GLN A 116 51.45 -16.25 -29.95
C GLN A 116 49.96 -16.03 -29.63
N VAL A 117 49.08 -16.22 -30.61
CA VAL A 117 47.62 -16.16 -30.40
C VAL A 117 47.17 -17.31 -29.51
N ARG A 118 47.69 -18.53 -29.71
CA ARG A 118 47.41 -19.69 -28.86
C ARG A 118 47.80 -19.42 -27.40
N LEU A 119 48.99 -18.89 -27.16
CA LEU A 119 49.48 -18.54 -25.83
C LEU A 119 48.66 -17.41 -25.20
N ARG A 120 48.29 -16.37 -25.97
CA ARG A 120 47.44 -15.28 -25.49
C ARG A 120 46.03 -15.77 -25.15
N ALA A 121 45.46 -16.67 -25.95
CA ALA A 121 44.18 -17.31 -25.67
C ALA A 121 44.25 -18.23 -24.45
N ALA A 122 45.35 -18.98 -24.29
CA ALA A 122 45.58 -19.81 -23.11
C ALA A 122 45.69 -18.95 -21.83
N LEU A 123 46.40 -17.81 -21.88
CA LEU A 123 46.47 -16.85 -20.76
C LEU A 123 45.12 -16.21 -20.46
N ALA A 124 44.35 -15.81 -21.48
CA ALA A 124 43.00 -15.28 -21.30
C ALA A 124 42.00 -16.31 -20.75
N LYS A 125 42.22 -17.61 -21.05
CA LYS A 125 41.44 -18.72 -20.49
C LYS A 125 41.89 -19.09 -19.06
N ALA A 126 43.18 -18.93 -18.75
CA ALA A 126 43.74 -19.14 -17.41
C ALA A 126 43.36 -18.04 -16.42
N THR A 127 43.07 -16.82 -16.89
CA THR A 127 42.39 -15.79 -16.09
C THR A 127 40.92 -16.15 -15.88
N SER A 128 40.69 -17.15 -15.03
CA SER A 128 39.35 -17.60 -14.61
C SER A 128 38.64 -16.52 -13.76
N PRO A 129 37.29 -16.43 -13.79
CA PRO A 129 36.51 -15.46 -13.01
C PRO A 129 36.51 -15.65 -11.48
N ASN A 130 37.29 -16.59 -10.92
CA ASN A 130 37.27 -16.89 -9.47
C ASN A 130 37.67 -15.69 -8.61
N SER A 131 38.71 -14.94 -8.98
CA SER A 131 39.12 -13.74 -8.24
C SER A 131 38.02 -12.67 -8.19
N LYS A 132 37.25 -12.49 -9.29
CA LYS A 132 36.12 -11.54 -9.32
C LYS A 132 34.91 -12.04 -8.51
N ARG A 133 34.74 -13.35 -8.39
CA ARG A 133 33.68 -13.95 -7.56
C ARG A 133 34.02 -13.84 -6.06
N GLU A 134 35.29 -14.04 -5.71
CA GLU A 134 35.80 -13.85 -4.35
C GLU A 134 35.74 -12.38 -3.93
N GLU A 135 36.14 -11.45 -4.81
CA GLU A 135 36.02 -10.01 -4.57
C GLU A 135 34.55 -9.58 -4.39
N ARG A 136 33.62 -10.12 -5.19
CA ARG A 136 32.18 -9.89 -5.02
C ARG A 136 31.63 -10.51 -3.74
N ALA A 137 32.10 -11.68 -3.35
CA ALA A 137 31.69 -12.34 -2.11
C ALA A 137 32.17 -11.56 -0.88
N LEU A 138 33.39 -11.02 -0.90
CA LEU A 138 33.91 -10.15 0.14
C LEU A 138 33.15 -8.82 0.20
N ALA A 139 32.88 -8.19 -0.95
CA ALA A 139 32.07 -6.97 -1.01
C ALA A 139 30.64 -7.19 -0.48
N ALA A 140 30.04 -8.35 -0.77
CA ALA A 140 28.73 -8.71 -0.24
C ALA A 140 28.76 -8.96 1.28
N LYS A 141 29.83 -9.58 1.79
CA LYS A 141 30.05 -9.77 3.24
C LYS A 141 30.18 -8.43 3.96
N GLU A 142 31.01 -7.51 3.45
CA GLU A 142 31.16 -6.19 4.04
C GLU A 142 29.86 -5.36 3.98
N ALA A 143 29.08 -5.46 2.90
CA ALA A 143 27.79 -4.80 2.80
C ALA A 143 26.80 -5.33 3.85
N ARG A 144 26.77 -6.65 4.07
CA ARG A 144 25.96 -7.27 5.12
C ARG A 144 26.41 -6.82 6.51
N GLU A 145 27.71 -6.79 6.77
CA GLU A 145 28.26 -6.33 8.06
C GLU A 145 27.96 -4.85 8.32
N ARG A 146 28.08 -3.98 7.30
CA ARG A 146 27.67 -2.56 7.42
C ARG A 146 26.19 -2.42 7.72
N HIS A 147 25.33 -3.21 7.08
CA HIS A 147 23.89 -3.16 7.35
C HIS A 147 23.56 -3.66 8.76
N LEU A 148 24.19 -4.75 9.21
CA LEU A 148 24.03 -5.24 10.58
C LEU A 148 24.54 -4.23 11.61
N ALA A 149 25.64 -3.53 11.32
CA ALA A 149 26.16 -2.47 12.18
C ALA A 149 25.22 -1.26 12.24
N GLN A 150 24.60 -0.87 11.11
CA GLN A 150 23.58 0.19 11.08
C GLN A 150 22.33 -0.19 11.89
N VAL A 151 21.86 -1.44 11.76
CA VAL A 151 20.74 -1.94 12.55
C VAL A 151 21.10 -1.99 14.03
N ALA A 152 22.30 -2.44 14.38
CA ALA A 152 22.77 -2.45 15.77
C ALA A 152 22.88 -1.03 16.34
N ALA A 153 23.36 -0.05 15.55
CA ALA A 153 23.41 1.35 15.95
C ALA A 153 22.00 1.94 16.16
N ALA A 154 21.06 1.66 15.25
CA ALA A 154 19.67 2.08 15.41
C ALA A 154 19.01 1.47 16.66
N CYS A 155 19.22 0.18 16.91
CA CYS A 155 18.77 -0.47 18.13
C CYS A 155 19.41 0.14 19.39
N ALA A 156 20.70 0.50 19.33
CA ALA A 156 21.39 1.16 20.44
C ALA A 156 20.84 2.57 20.72
N GLU A 157 20.51 3.34 19.67
CA GLU A 157 19.83 4.64 19.79
C GLU A 157 18.46 4.49 20.45
N GLU A 158 17.64 3.52 20.01
CA GLU A 158 16.32 3.26 20.60
C GLU A 158 16.41 2.82 22.06
N VAL A 159 17.37 1.97 22.41
CA VAL A 159 17.62 1.60 23.81
C VAL A 159 18.09 2.80 24.62
N ARG A 160 18.89 3.71 24.05
CA ARG A 160 19.31 4.95 24.73
C ARG A 160 18.12 5.88 24.96
N ARG A 161 17.22 6.02 23.98
CA ARG A 161 15.97 6.78 24.12
C ARG A 161 15.08 6.18 25.20
N ALA A 162 14.89 4.86 25.20
CA ALA A 162 14.12 4.16 26.21
C ALA A 162 14.70 4.36 27.62
N LYS A 163 16.04 4.30 27.76
CA LYS A 163 16.73 4.59 29.03
C LYS A 163 16.55 6.05 29.47
N LYS A 164 16.65 7.02 28.55
CA LYS A 164 16.41 8.44 28.83
C LYS A 164 14.98 8.67 29.31
N VAL A 165 13.99 8.07 28.64
CA VAL A 165 12.58 8.14 29.06
C VAL A 165 12.35 7.47 30.41
N ALA A 166 13.04 6.37 30.72
CA ALA A 166 12.97 5.74 32.03
C ALA A 166 13.58 6.62 33.13
N GLU A 167 14.68 7.31 32.84
CA GLU A 167 15.33 8.26 33.74
C GLU A 167 14.46 9.50 33.97
N GLU A 168 13.92 10.12 32.92
CA GLU A 168 12.98 11.24 33.01
C GLU A 168 11.72 10.86 33.81
N ASN A 169 11.18 9.65 33.61
CA ASN A 169 10.05 9.18 34.42
C ASN A 169 10.41 8.95 35.89
N LYS A 170 11.64 8.48 36.17
CA LYS A 170 12.14 8.33 37.54
C LYS A 170 12.33 9.69 38.20
N GLU A 171 12.88 10.66 37.48
CA GLU A 171 13.07 12.02 37.96
C GLU A 171 11.73 12.73 38.18
N ARG A 172 10.77 12.57 37.27
CA ARG A 172 9.41 13.12 37.42
C ARG A 172 8.73 12.56 38.66
N LYS A 173 8.77 11.24 38.88
CA LYS A 173 8.25 10.62 40.11
C LYS A 173 8.95 11.15 41.37
N ALA A 174 10.28 11.29 41.34
CA ALA A 174 11.03 11.84 42.46
C ALA A 174 10.72 13.33 42.71
N ALA A 175 10.40 14.11 41.66
CA ALA A 175 9.97 15.50 41.78
C ALA A 175 8.54 15.60 42.35
N GLU A 176 7.63 14.73 41.94
CA GLU A 176 6.27 14.63 42.49
C GLU A 176 6.31 14.26 43.98
N GLU A 177 7.14 13.28 44.38
CA GLU A 177 7.34 12.93 45.79
C GLU A 177 7.92 14.09 46.61
N ARG A 178 8.87 14.85 46.05
CA ARG A 178 9.42 16.05 46.71
C ARG A 178 8.36 17.13 46.88
N ARG A 179 7.54 17.40 45.85
CA ARG A 179 6.43 18.35 45.94
C ARG A 179 5.41 17.91 46.99
N TYR A 180 5.06 16.63 47.03
CA TYR A 180 4.13 16.11 48.04
C TYR A 180 4.68 16.26 49.46
N ARG A 181 5.97 16.00 49.68
CA ARG A 181 6.62 16.25 50.98
C ARG A 181 6.56 17.74 51.37
N GLN A 182 6.90 18.63 50.45
CA GLN A 182 6.82 20.08 50.67
C GLN A 182 5.40 20.54 50.99
N GLU A 183 4.39 20.04 50.28
CA GLU A 183 2.98 20.35 50.59
C GLU A 183 2.55 19.86 51.98
N MET A 184 3.08 18.71 52.44
CA MET A 184 2.83 18.21 53.79
C MET A 184 3.53 19.07 54.85
N ASP A 185 4.77 19.48 54.60
CA ASP A 185 5.53 20.37 55.48
C ASP A 185 4.89 21.76 55.55
N ASP A 186 4.41 22.31 54.44
CA ASP A 186 3.68 23.57 54.38
C ASP A 186 2.35 23.50 55.14
N LYS A 187 1.61 22.39 55.02
CA LYS A 187 0.39 22.15 55.81
C LYS A 187 0.70 22.07 57.31
N LEU A 188 1.80 21.43 57.70
CA LEU A 188 2.24 21.38 59.09
C LEU A 188 2.65 22.77 59.60
N ALA A 189 3.42 23.53 58.81
CA ALA A 189 3.84 24.89 59.14
C ALA A 189 2.64 25.84 59.26
N GLU A 190 1.64 25.71 58.39
CA GLU A 190 0.42 26.53 58.46
C GLU A 190 -0.48 26.12 59.63
N ALA A 191 -0.54 24.83 59.98
CA ALA A 191 -1.22 24.36 61.19
C ALA A 191 -0.52 24.86 62.47
N GLU A 192 0.81 24.90 62.48
CA GLU A 192 1.61 25.46 63.57
C GLU A 192 1.44 26.98 63.68
N LYS A 193 1.42 27.70 62.55
CA LYS A 193 1.11 29.13 62.50
C LYS A 193 -0.29 29.42 63.05
N ARG A 194 -1.30 28.63 62.68
CA ARG A 194 -2.65 28.71 63.26
C ARG A 194 -2.63 28.43 64.76
N ARG A 195 -1.90 27.42 65.24
CA ARG A 195 -1.72 27.17 66.69
C ARG A 195 -1.08 28.35 67.42
N MET A 196 -0.07 28.97 66.82
CA MET A 196 0.61 30.14 67.37
C MET A 196 -0.29 31.37 67.38
N GLU A 197 -1.11 31.56 66.34
CA GLU A 197 -2.16 32.60 66.30
C GLU A 197 -3.25 32.37 67.35
N TYR A 198 -3.68 31.12 67.57
CA TYR A 198 -4.60 30.78 68.65
C TYR A 198 -4.01 31.00 70.05
N LYS A 199 -2.69 30.79 70.24
CA LYS A 199 -1.99 31.12 71.49
C LYS A 199 -1.82 32.63 71.68
N ARG A 200 -1.61 33.39 70.59
CA ARG A 200 -1.43 34.85 70.62
C ARG A 200 -2.76 35.59 70.79
N SER A 201 -3.86 35.03 70.29
CA SER A 201 -5.23 35.51 70.48
C SER A 201 -5.83 34.96 71.78
N SER A 202 -5.38 35.47 72.94
CA SER A 202 -6.10 35.26 74.20
C SER A 202 -7.51 35.86 74.09
N ARG A 203 -8.54 34.99 74.17
CA ARG A 203 -9.95 35.39 74.07
C ARG A 203 -10.32 36.30 75.25
N ARG A 204 -10.74 37.54 74.94
CA ARG A 204 -11.62 38.31 75.84
C ARG A 204 -12.93 37.54 76.06
N PRO A 205 -13.41 37.41 77.31
CA PRO A 205 -14.68 36.76 77.58
C PRO A 205 -15.83 37.65 77.10
N ARG A 206 -16.76 37.05 76.33
CA ARG A 206 -18.04 37.65 75.96
C ARG A 206 -18.94 37.71 77.20
N THR A 207 -19.16 38.89 77.75
CA THR A 207 -20.42 39.26 78.40
C THR A 207 -20.64 40.78 78.33
N ALA A 208 -21.92 41.14 78.33
CA ALA A 208 -22.52 42.44 78.63
C ALA A 208 -22.54 43.54 77.54
N SER A 209 -23.70 44.19 77.54
CA SER A 209 -24.32 45.08 76.57
C SER A 209 -24.06 46.57 76.82
N SER A 210 -24.21 47.36 75.74
CA SER A 210 -24.59 48.81 75.66
C SER A 210 -23.47 49.89 75.72
N PRO A 211 -23.65 51.11 75.16
CA PRO A 211 -24.29 51.51 73.89
C PRO A 211 -23.50 52.66 73.15
N PRO A 212 -24.07 53.46 72.21
CA PRO A 212 -23.39 53.87 70.98
C PRO A 212 -22.58 55.18 71.10
N ALA A 213 -21.46 55.28 70.38
CA ALA A 213 -20.76 56.56 70.20
C ALA A 213 -20.60 56.85 68.70
N ASP A 214 -21.43 57.77 68.23
CA ASP A 214 -21.22 58.56 67.04
C ASP A 214 -19.82 59.17 67.06
N ALA A 215 -19.05 58.92 66.00
CA ALA A 215 -18.06 59.87 65.49
C ALA A 215 -17.71 59.49 64.05
N LYS A 216 -18.38 60.15 63.09
CA LYS A 216 -17.90 60.28 61.72
C LYS A 216 -16.47 60.86 61.75
N LYS A 217 -15.45 60.00 61.64
CA LYS A 217 -14.09 60.43 61.30
C LYS A 217 -14.01 60.59 59.78
N ILE A 218 -14.22 61.81 59.32
CA ILE A 218 -13.83 62.25 57.98
C ILE A 218 -12.31 62.14 57.93
N THR A 219 -11.79 61.16 57.20
CA THR A 219 -10.37 61.04 56.92
C THR A 219 -9.99 62.17 55.95
N HIS A 220 -9.26 63.17 56.45
CA HIS A 220 -8.54 64.09 55.58
C HIS A 220 -7.58 63.29 54.71
N HIS A 221 -7.84 63.23 53.40
CA HIS A 221 -6.86 62.72 52.44
C HIS A 221 -5.65 63.66 52.47
N SER A 222 -4.49 63.13 52.86
CA SER A 222 -3.21 63.81 52.63
C SER A 222 -3.09 64.14 51.15
N ALA A 223 -2.71 65.38 50.80
CA ALA A 223 -2.45 65.76 49.42
C ALA A 223 -1.46 64.77 48.79
N VAL A 224 -1.83 64.22 47.63
CA VAL A 224 -1.00 63.26 46.88
C VAL A 224 0.30 63.96 46.48
N SER A 225 1.46 63.37 46.80
CA SER A 225 2.76 63.86 46.34
C SER A 225 2.76 64.01 44.81
N SER A 226 3.43 65.03 44.27
CA SER A 226 3.53 65.26 42.81
C SER A 226 3.98 64.01 42.06
N GLU A 227 4.89 63.24 42.65
CA GLU A 227 5.38 61.98 42.08
C GLU A 227 4.32 60.87 42.07
N ASP A 228 3.49 60.79 43.11
CA ASP A 228 2.40 59.81 43.20
C ASP A 228 1.23 60.19 42.27
N ALA A 229 0.97 61.48 42.10
CA ALA A 229 0.03 61.98 41.12
C ALA A 229 0.51 61.66 39.69
N ALA A 230 1.80 61.89 39.40
CA ALA A 230 2.42 61.53 38.12
C ALA A 230 2.34 60.03 37.84
N LYS A 231 2.66 59.16 38.82
CA LYS A 231 2.54 57.69 38.67
C LYS A 231 1.11 57.25 38.39
N ARG A 232 0.12 57.82 39.09
CA ARG A 232 -1.30 57.51 38.87
C ARG A 232 -1.79 57.94 37.49
N ILE A 233 -1.40 59.15 37.05
CA ILE A 233 -1.72 59.67 35.71
C ILE A 233 -1.06 58.80 34.64
N GLN A 234 0.22 58.45 34.81
CA GLN A 234 0.94 57.58 33.87
C GLN A 234 0.32 56.18 33.82
N ASN A 235 -0.08 55.60 34.95
CA ASN A 235 -0.73 54.29 34.98
C ASN A 235 -2.11 54.32 34.32
N ALA A 236 -2.91 55.37 34.56
CA ALA A 236 -4.19 55.57 33.90
C ALA A 236 -4.03 55.80 32.39
N TRP A 237 -3.04 56.60 31.97
CA TRP A 237 -2.72 56.85 30.57
C TRP A 237 -2.26 55.56 29.85
N ARG A 238 -1.33 54.80 30.45
CA ARG A 238 -0.86 53.51 29.90
C ARG A 238 -2.02 52.50 29.81
N ALA A 239 -2.85 52.42 30.84
CA ALA A 239 -4.04 51.57 30.84
C ALA A 239 -5.02 51.96 29.73
N ARG A 240 -5.23 53.26 29.51
CA ARG A 240 -6.08 53.76 28.42
C ARG A 240 -5.47 53.50 27.05
N SER A 241 -4.16 53.66 26.90
CA SER A 241 -3.44 53.35 25.66
C SER A 241 -3.55 51.87 25.30
N ARG A 242 -3.34 50.96 26.27
CA ARG A 242 -3.51 49.51 26.07
C ARG A 242 -4.95 49.15 25.76
N LYS A 243 -5.91 49.77 26.45
CA LYS A 243 -7.34 49.62 26.14
C LYS A 243 -7.63 49.97 24.69
N ASN A 244 -7.16 51.13 24.20
CA ASN A 244 -7.41 51.53 22.82
C ASN A 244 -6.79 50.55 21.80
N ILE A 245 -5.67 49.90 22.12
CA ILE A 245 -5.05 48.86 21.27
C ILE A 245 -5.94 47.60 21.23
N VAL A 246 -6.43 47.15 22.38
CA VAL A 246 -7.32 45.99 22.49
C VAL A 246 -8.65 46.26 21.80
N ASP A 247 -9.26 47.43 22.04
CA ASP A 247 -10.51 47.85 21.40
C ASP A 247 -10.35 47.90 19.87
N ALA A 248 -9.25 48.48 19.36
CA ALA A 248 -8.97 48.53 17.91
C ALA A 248 -8.80 47.14 17.26
N TRP A 249 -8.36 46.14 18.00
CA TRP A 249 -8.28 44.75 17.53
C TRP A 249 -9.64 44.06 17.57
N LEU A 250 -10.40 44.25 18.64
CA LEU A 250 -11.77 43.72 18.77
C LEU A 250 -12.70 44.29 17.69
N ASP A 251 -12.51 45.56 17.31
CA ASP A 251 -13.25 46.22 16.22
C ASP A 251 -13.03 45.57 14.85
N LEU A 252 -11.92 44.85 14.63
CA LEU A 252 -11.70 44.07 13.40
C LEU A 252 -12.67 42.88 13.32
N GLY A 253 -13.12 42.38 14.48
CA GLY A 253 -13.99 41.22 14.60
C GLY A 253 -13.41 39.99 13.88
N LEU A 254 -12.10 39.78 13.95
CA LEU A 254 -11.44 38.59 13.42
C LEU A 254 -11.67 37.44 14.39
N SER A 255 -12.51 36.47 14.01
CA SER A 255 -12.72 35.22 14.73
C SER A 255 -12.54 34.04 13.78
N ILE A 256 -12.22 32.86 14.33
CA ILE A 256 -12.07 31.63 13.54
C ILE A 256 -13.33 31.37 12.70
N ASP A 257 -14.52 31.47 13.31
CA ASP A 257 -15.80 31.21 12.65
C ASP A 257 -16.05 32.17 11.47
N LYS A 258 -15.74 33.47 11.65
CA LYS A 258 -15.91 34.46 10.59
C LYS A 258 -14.96 34.24 9.41
N VAL A 259 -13.74 33.77 9.68
CA VAL A 259 -12.75 33.44 8.64
C VAL A 259 -13.15 32.16 7.91
N HIS A 260 -13.87 31.23 8.54
CA HIS A 260 -14.42 30.07 7.85
C HIS A 260 -15.60 30.44 6.93
N ASP A 261 -16.46 31.36 7.37
CA ASP A 261 -17.69 31.74 6.64
C ASP A 261 -17.47 32.70 5.47
N THR A 262 -16.28 33.33 5.39
CA THR A 262 -15.93 34.28 4.31
C THR A 262 -15.09 33.59 3.23
N SER A 263 -15.15 34.05 1.99
CA SER A 263 -14.38 33.44 0.90
C SER A 263 -12.89 33.76 1.03
N PHE A 264 -12.03 32.87 0.53
CA PHE A 264 -10.58 33.00 0.63
C PHE A 264 -10.05 34.32 0.05
N ASP A 265 -10.53 34.74 -1.12
CA ASP A 265 -10.09 35.97 -1.78
C ASP A 265 -10.49 37.23 -0.99
N GLU A 266 -11.68 37.24 -0.40
CA GLU A 266 -12.17 38.34 0.42
C GLU A 266 -11.39 38.45 1.74
N ILE A 267 -11.08 37.33 2.39
CA ILE A 267 -10.26 37.29 3.61
C ILE A 267 -8.82 37.67 3.32
N ALA A 268 -8.23 37.15 2.25
CA ALA A 268 -6.86 37.49 1.87
C ALA A 268 -6.75 39.00 1.58
N GLY A 269 -7.76 39.59 0.93
CA GLY A 269 -7.88 41.03 0.75
C GLY A 269 -8.01 41.81 2.07
N LEU A 270 -8.83 41.31 3.01
CA LEU A 270 -9.02 41.90 4.34
C LEU A 270 -7.73 41.86 5.16
N LEU A 271 -7.03 40.73 5.20
CA LEU A 271 -5.79 40.54 5.96
C LEU A 271 -4.60 41.32 5.35
N ALA A 272 -4.67 41.64 4.05
CA ALA A 272 -3.71 42.52 3.39
C ALA A 272 -3.96 44.02 3.67
N ALA A 273 -5.10 44.39 4.26
CA ALA A 273 -5.43 45.78 4.54
C ALA A 273 -4.50 46.40 5.60
N GLU A 274 -4.03 47.62 5.34
CA GLU A 274 -3.10 48.34 6.23
C GLU A 274 -3.65 48.54 7.65
N LYS A 275 -4.97 48.72 7.78
CA LYS A 275 -5.65 48.82 9.09
C LYS A 275 -5.49 47.55 9.93
N VAL A 276 -5.57 46.38 9.30
CA VAL A 276 -5.41 45.08 9.98
C VAL A 276 -3.95 44.90 10.37
N LEU A 277 -3.01 45.11 9.45
CA LEU A 277 -1.57 44.98 9.73
C LEU A 277 -1.11 45.87 10.89
N THR A 278 -1.55 47.13 10.93
CA THR A 278 -1.19 48.08 12.01
C THR A 278 -1.84 47.75 13.35
N ALA A 279 -3.05 47.22 13.36
CA ALA A 279 -3.70 46.74 14.58
C ALA A 279 -3.04 45.44 15.11
N THR A 280 -2.74 44.48 14.23
CA THR A 280 -2.00 43.26 14.57
C THR A 280 -0.63 43.57 15.15
N GLU A 281 0.13 44.49 14.53
CA GLU A 281 1.44 44.91 15.04
C GLU A 281 1.32 45.43 16.49
N LYS A 282 0.37 46.34 16.73
CA LYS A 282 0.16 46.92 18.08
C LYS A 282 -0.23 45.86 19.12
N VAL A 283 -1.07 44.88 18.77
CA VAL A 283 -1.42 43.81 19.71
C VAL A 283 -0.27 42.83 19.92
N MET A 284 0.47 42.47 18.87
CA MET A 284 1.66 41.61 19.01
C MET A 284 2.74 42.28 19.88
N THR A 285 2.91 43.60 19.80
CA THR A 285 3.80 44.35 20.73
C THR A 285 3.29 44.36 22.18
N LEU A 286 1.97 44.31 22.39
CA LEU A 286 1.38 44.23 23.75
C LEU A 286 1.72 42.91 24.45
N PHE A 287 1.81 41.82 23.68
CA PHE A 287 2.17 40.48 24.16
C PHE A 287 3.67 40.16 24.08
N ASP A 288 4.50 41.14 23.70
CA ASP A 288 5.95 40.99 23.55
C ASP A 288 6.38 39.90 22.55
N LEU A 289 5.56 39.68 21.50
CA LEU A 289 5.81 38.66 20.46
C LEU A 289 6.77 39.14 19.36
N ILE A 290 7.18 40.40 19.40
CA ILE A 290 8.04 41.04 18.42
C ILE A 290 9.33 41.46 19.13
N SER A 291 10.39 40.68 18.94
CA SER A 291 11.72 40.92 19.55
C SER A 291 12.66 41.75 18.65
N GLU A 292 12.31 41.95 17.37
CA GLU A 292 13.21 42.48 16.35
C GLU A 292 12.99 43.97 16.04
N SER A 293 14.07 44.74 15.96
CA SER A 293 14.06 46.19 15.72
C SER A 293 13.84 46.58 14.24
N ASP A 294 14.10 45.66 13.30
CA ASP A 294 13.99 45.92 11.86
C ASP A 294 12.52 46.02 11.40
N PRO A 295 12.08 47.14 10.78
CA PRO A 295 10.72 47.28 10.25
C PRO A 295 10.35 46.21 9.21
N ALA A 296 11.29 45.70 8.42
CA ALA A 296 11.01 44.67 7.41
C ALA A 296 10.67 43.33 8.06
N ALA A 297 11.43 42.94 9.09
CA ALA A 297 11.23 41.70 9.81
C ALA A 297 9.96 41.71 10.67
N ARG A 298 9.62 42.87 11.27
CA ARG A 298 8.31 43.09 11.91
C ARG A 298 7.15 42.84 10.97
N SER A 299 7.23 43.35 9.75
CA SER A 299 6.20 43.16 8.72
C SER A 299 6.05 41.69 8.30
N ILE A 300 7.14 40.92 8.30
CA ILE A 300 7.11 39.47 8.03
C ILE A 300 6.44 38.73 9.20
N SER A 301 6.85 39.00 10.44
CA SER A 301 6.24 38.39 11.64
C SER A 301 4.74 38.66 11.74
N VAL A 302 4.31 39.89 11.46
CA VAL A 302 2.88 40.25 11.43
C VAL A 302 2.12 39.46 10.37
N ARG A 303 2.67 39.33 9.14
CA ARG A 303 2.04 38.54 8.07
C ARG A 303 2.04 37.04 8.39
N SER A 304 3.11 36.53 8.98
CA SER A 304 3.21 35.14 9.44
C SER A 304 2.18 34.85 10.54
N PHE A 305 2.00 35.76 11.50
CA PHE A 305 0.93 35.63 12.50
C PHE A 305 -0.45 35.62 11.85
N LEU A 306 -0.76 36.54 10.93
CA LEU A 306 -2.04 36.56 10.22
C LEU A 306 -2.26 35.32 9.33
N SER A 307 -1.18 34.71 8.83
CA SER A 307 -1.28 33.47 8.07
C SER A 307 -1.81 32.28 8.89
N SER A 308 -1.67 32.30 10.22
CA SER A 308 -2.28 31.29 11.08
C SER A 308 -3.82 31.31 11.01
N TYR A 309 -4.44 32.48 10.84
CA TYR A 309 -5.89 32.59 10.61
C TYR A 309 -6.29 32.06 9.23
N LEU A 310 -5.48 32.31 8.18
CA LEU A 310 -5.73 31.76 6.84
C LEU A 310 -5.62 30.24 6.81
N ILE A 311 -4.59 29.68 7.47
CA ILE A 311 -4.37 28.23 7.56
C ILE A 311 -5.54 27.54 8.26
N LEU A 312 -6.10 28.16 9.32
CA LEU A 312 -7.24 27.60 10.05
C LEU A 312 -8.58 27.75 9.33
N GLY A 313 -8.79 28.86 8.62
CA GLY A 313 -10.05 29.12 7.92
C GLY A 313 -10.20 28.37 6.59
N HIS A 314 -9.14 28.30 5.79
CA HIS A 314 -9.16 27.70 4.45
C HIS A 314 -7.97 26.73 4.24
N PRO A 315 -7.87 25.65 5.04
CA PRO A 315 -6.73 24.73 4.97
C PRO A 315 -6.56 24.09 3.59
N ALA A 316 -7.66 23.71 2.93
CA ALA A 316 -7.63 23.07 1.61
C ALA A 316 -7.13 23.97 0.47
N GLN A 317 -7.23 25.30 0.62
CA GLN A 317 -6.78 26.25 -0.40
C GLN A 317 -5.33 26.72 -0.13
N VAL A 318 -4.92 26.76 1.14
CA VAL A 318 -3.56 27.15 1.54
C VAL A 318 -2.58 25.99 1.45
N LEU A 319 -3.03 24.76 1.76
CA LEU A 319 -2.20 23.57 1.82
C LEU A 319 -2.54 22.67 0.63
N SER A 320 -1.54 22.34 -0.20
CA SER A 320 -1.75 21.51 -1.39
C SER A 320 -1.98 20.03 -1.06
N GLN A 321 -1.63 19.56 0.16
CA GLN A 321 -1.73 18.17 0.59
C GLN A 321 -1.98 18.05 2.11
N ASP A 322 -2.68 16.99 2.52
CA ASP A 322 -2.93 16.63 3.92
C ASP A 322 -1.85 15.69 4.48
N GLY A 323 -0.62 16.17 4.60
CA GLY A 323 0.49 15.42 5.20
C GLY A 323 0.66 15.65 6.71
N ASP A 324 1.51 14.86 7.36
CA ASP A 324 1.74 14.94 8.81
C ASP A 324 2.30 16.31 9.26
N GLN A 325 3.09 16.98 8.41
CA GLN A 325 3.64 18.31 8.71
C GLN A 325 2.59 19.40 8.55
N GLU A 326 1.72 19.28 7.54
CA GLU A 326 0.59 20.17 7.31
C GLU A 326 -0.42 20.07 8.46
N GLN A 327 -0.67 18.86 8.96
CA GLN A 327 -1.50 18.63 10.15
C GLN A 327 -0.85 19.16 11.44
N ASP A 328 0.47 18.98 11.63
CA ASP A 328 1.20 19.58 12.76
C ASP A 328 1.16 21.12 12.69
N LEU A 329 1.32 21.70 11.50
CA LEU A 329 1.19 23.15 11.29
C LEU A 329 -0.21 23.67 11.62
N ILE A 330 -1.27 22.98 11.17
CA ILE A 330 -2.67 23.33 11.51
C ILE A 330 -2.87 23.23 13.03
N GLN A 331 -2.38 22.17 13.67
CA GLN A 331 -2.51 21.99 15.11
C GLN A 331 -1.77 23.08 15.90
N LYS A 332 -0.57 23.48 15.47
CA LYS A 332 0.22 24.55 16.09
C LYS A 332 -0.37 25.94 15.84
N ALA A 333 -0.95 26.18 14.66
CA ALA A 333 -1.72 27.38 14.38
C ALA A 333 -2.95 27.48 15.31
N LYS A 334 -3.68 26.36 15.48
CA LYS A 334 -4.85 26.28 16.38
C LYS A 334 -4.46 26.54 17.84
N GLU A 335 -3.36 25.95 18.29
CA GLU A 335 -2.83 26.16 19.64
C GLU A 335 -2.46 27.64 19.87
N LEU A 336 -1.79 28.27 18.90
CA LEU A 336 -1.46 29.71 18.96
C LEU A 336 -2.71 30.58 19.08
N ILE A 337 -3.69 30.42 18.20
CA ILE A 337 -4.90 31.26 18.20
C ILE A 337 -5.71 31.06 19.47
N LEU A 338 -5.89 29.81 19.94
CA LEU A 338 -6.64 29.52 21.15
C LEU A 338 -5.98 30.15 22.39
N GLN A 339 -4.65 30.03 22.52
CA GLN A 339 -3.93 30.65 23.65
C GLN A 339 -3.96 32.18 23.57
N PHE A 340 -3.87 32.74 22.37
CA PHE A 340 -3.96 34.18 22.13
C PHE A 340 -5.35 34.73 22.48
N GLU A 341 -6.43 34.12 21.99
CA GLU A 341 -7.81 34.50 22.30
C GLU A 341 -8.13 34.34 23.81
N ALA A 342 -7.67 33.25 24.42
CA ALA A 342 -7.82 33.02 25.86
C ALA A 342 -7.06 34.06 26.71
N ALA A 343 -5.93 34.57 26.21
CA ALA A 343 -5.19 35.64 26.85
C ALA A 343 -5.86 37.01 26.65
N LEU A 344 -6.35 37.30 25.44
CA LEU A 344 -7.11 38.51 25.10
C LEU A 344 -8.39 38.64 25.93
N GLY A 345 -9.18 37.55 26.07
CA GLY A 345 -10.44 37.56 26.82
C GLY A 345 -10.28 37.89 28.31
N LYS A 346 -9.06 37.87 28.85
CA LYS A 346 -8.75 38.18 30.25
C LYS A 346 -8.11 39.57 30.43
N LEU A 347 -7.93 40.34 29.36
CA LEU A 347 -7.55 41.74 29.39
C LEU A 347 -8.78 42.60 29.71
N THR A 348 -9.04 42.79 31.01
CA THR A 348 -10.17 43.60 31.49
C THR A 348 -9.68 44.88 32.18
N THR A 349 -10.64 45.75 32.51
CA THR A 349 -10.41 46.97 33.31
C THR A 349 -9.75 46.68 34.65
N PHE A 350 -10.04 45.52 35.27
CA PHE A 350 -9.47 45.08 36.55
C PHE A 350 -7.96 44.83 36.49
N ASN A 351 -7.42 44.48 35.31
CA ASN A 351 -5.99 44.24 35.11
C ASN A 351 -5.30 45.37 34.33
N TYR A 352 -5.96 46.53 34.19
CA TYR A 352 -5.47 47.67 33.41
C TYR A 352 -5.00 47.28 31.99
N TYR A 353 -5.64 46.27 31.39
CA TYR A 353 -5.27 45.70 30.08
C TYR A 353 -3.81 45.26 29.97
N THR A 354 -3.18 44.83 31.07
CA THR A 354 -1.82 44.29 31.08
C THR A 354 -1.87 42.76 31.03
N PRO A 355 -1.19 42.07 30.09
CA PRO A 355 -1.16 40.61 30.10
C PRO A 355 -0.43 40.08 31.33
N SER A 356 -0.93 38.98 31.91
CA SER A 356 -0.22 38.26 32.98
C SER A 356 1.10 37.71 32.43
N PRO A 357 2.23 37.79 33.16
CA PRO A 357 3.53 37.34 32.66
C PRO A 357 3.50 35.87 32.24
N THR A 358 2.84 35.02 33.02
CA THR A 358 2.61 33.60 32.69
C THR A 358 1.84 33.38 31.40
N ARG A 359 0.89 34.27 31.06
CA ARG A 359 0.10 34.13 29.83
C ARG A 359 0.83 34.68 28.61
N ALA A 360 1.56 35.77 28.79
CA ALA A 360 2.45 36.30 27.76
C ALA A 360 3.49 35.24 27.37
N GLU A 361 4.09 34.57 28.35
CA GLU A 361 5.04 33.46 28.11
C GLU A 361 4.38 32.28 27.38
N THR A 362 3.17 31.85 27.78
CA THR A 362 2.48 30.76 27.07
C THR A 362 2.15 31.10 25.61
N VAL A 363 1.75 32.35 25.33
CA VAL A 363 1.48 32.79 23.94
C VAL A 363 2.78 32.91 23.17
N SER A 364 3.87 33.39 23.79
CA SER A 364 5.20 33.45 23.18
C SER A 364 5.74 32.07 22.82
N LEU A 365 5.57 31.06 23.69
CA LEU A 365 5.96 29.68 23.42
C LEU A 365 5.16 29.07 22.26
N ALA A 366 3.83 29.28 22.25
CA ALA A 366 2.97 28.82 21.17
C ALA A 366 3.32 29.49 19.83
N TYR A 367 3.63 30.79 19.87
CA TYR A 367 4.06 31.56 18.69
C TYR A 367 5.41 31.07 18.16
N GLY A 368 6.38 30.82 19.04
CA GLY A 368 7.66 30.23 18.66
C GLY A 368 7.50 28.86 18.01
N ALA A 369 6.69 27.98 18.60
CA ALA A 369 6.42 26.65 18.06
C ALA A 369 5.73 26.71 16.67
N PHE A 370 4.76 27.61 16.50
CA PHE A 370 4.14 27.86 15.20
C PHE A 370 5.13 28.39 14.17
N MET A 371 5.97 29.37 14.53
CA MET A 371 6.95 29.96 13.60
C MET A 371 8.00 28.93 13.13
N THR A 372 8.44 28.03 14.02
CA THR A 372 9.32 26.91 13.64
C THR A 372 8.62 25.97 12.66
N ALA A 373 7.41 25.50 12.99
CA ALA A 373 6.64 24.61 12.12
C ALA A 373 6.33 25.26 10.75
N PHE A 374 5.97 26.55 10.75
CA PHE A 374 5.69 27.32 9.55
C PHE A 374 6.95 27.51 8.68
N GLY A 375 8.10 27.75 9.30
CA GLY A 375 9.39 27.82 8.61
C GLY A 375 9.79 26.50 7.95
N ASP A 376 9.66 25.39 8.67
CA ASP A 376 9.96 24.05 8.18
C ASP A 376 9.05 23.63 7.02
N TRP A 377 7.74 23.89 7.16
CA TRP A 377 6.76 23.69 6.10
C TRP A 377 7.12 24.51 4.85
N LYS A 378 7.39 25.81 5.00
CA LYS A 378 7.76 26.70 3.88
C LYS A 378 9.04 26.26 3.16
N ALA A 379 10.03 25.76 3.91
CA ALA A 379 11.28 25.25 3.34
C ALA A 379 11.07 23.98 2.50
N ARG A 380 10.17 23.10 2.94
CA ARG A 380 9.84 21.87 2.20
C ARG A 380 8.96 22.15 0.99
N ASP A 381 7.94 22.99 1.16
CA ASP A 381 7.03 23.37 0.07
C ASP A 381 7.79 24.07 -1.06
N SER A 382 8.67 25.03 -0.73
CA SER A 382 9.53 25.66 -1.72
C SER A 382 10.46 24.66 -2.43
N SER A 383 11.01 23.68 -1.70
CA SER A 383 11.84 22.62 -2.30
C SER A 383 11.03 21.74 -3.26
N ARG A 384 9.81 21.36 -2.90
CA ARG A 384 8.91 20.56 -3.73
C ARG A 384 8.43 21.31 -4.98
N LEU A 385 8.14 22.59 -4.83
CA LEU A 385 7.81 23.48 -5.93
C LEU A 385 9.00 23.56 -6.92
N ILE A 386 10.22 23.72 -6.41
CA ILE A 386 11.45 23.68 -7.22
C ILE A 386 11.59 22.34 -7.94
N GLU A 387 11.38 21.20 -7.26
CA GLU A 387 11.44 19.87 -7.88
C GLU A 387 10.42 19.70 -8.99
N THR A 388 9.18 20.14 -8.79
CA THR A 388 8.10 20.08 -9.78
C THR A 388 8.44 20.96 -11.00
N MET A 389 8.95 22.17 -10.77
CA MET A 389 9.43 23.04 -11.84
C MET A 389 10.61 22.42 -12.59
N VAL A 390 11.55 21.78 -11.90
CA VAL A 390 12.70 21.07 -12.53
C VAL A 390 12.23 19.85 -13.33
N ALA A 391 11.26 19.09 -12.84
CA ALA A 391 10.66 17.96 -13.55
C ALA A 391 9.97 18.42 -14.84
N SER A 392 9.18 19.51 -14.77
CA SER A 392 8.56 20.13 -15.95
C SER A 392 9.59 20.66 -16.94
N PHE A 393 10.73 21.16 -16.45
CA PHE A 393 11.84 21.58 -17.32
C PHE A 393 12.46 20.38 -18.05
N VAL A 394 12.64 19.25 -17.37
CA VAL A 394 13.19 18.01 -17.95
C VAL A 394 12.23 17.38 -18.97
N SER A 395 10.91 17.40 -18.71
CA SER A 395 9.93 16.90 -19.69
C SER A 395 9.93 17.76 -20.96
N LEU A 396 10.00 19.09 -20.83
CA LEU A 396 10.16 20.00 -21.97
C LEU A 396 11.49 19.77 -22.70
N ASP A 397 12.60 19.46 -22.02
CA ASP A 397 13.87 19.07 -22.69
C ASP A 397 13.74 17.74 -23.44
N ALA A 398 12.96 16.79 -22.93
CA ALA A 398 12.72 15.50 -23.58
C ALA A 398 11.88 15.68 -24.86
N ILE A 399 10.81 16.48 -24.80
CA ILE A 399 9.96 16.84 -25.96
C ILE A 399 10.78 17.64 -26.98
N TRP A 400 11.58 18.60 -26.52
CA TRP A 400 12.49 19.33 -27.39
C TRP A 400 13.42 18.39 -28.16
N GLN A 401 13.97 17.36 -27.50
CA GLN A 401 14.85 16.39 -28.15
C GLN A 401 14.16 15.49 -29.17
N SER A 402 12.86 15.20 -29.04
CA SER A 402 12.13 14.44 -30.07
C SER A 402 11.80 15.31 -31.27
N VAL A 403 11.35 16.54 -31.04
CA VAL A 403 10.86 17.45 -32.08
C VAL A 403 12.01 18.16 -32.82
N LYS A 404 13.22 18.24 -32.23
CA LYS A 404 14.36 18.96 -32.81
C LYS A 404 14.75 18.45 -34.21
N ASP A 405 14.66 17.14 -34.44
CA ASP A 405 15.08 16.49 -35.68
C ASP A 405 13.93 16.34 -36.71
N ASP A 406 12.68 16.65 -36.32
CA ASP A 406 11.54 16.68 -37.23
C ASP A 406 11.62 17.94 -38.12
N THR A 407 11.58 17.73 -39.43
CA THR A 407 11.83 18.72 -40.49
C THR A 407 10.57 19.20 -41.23
N VAL A 408 9.38 18.87 -40.71
CA VAL A 408 8.10 19.23 -41.35
C VAL A 408 7.53 20.53 -40.76
N ASP A 409 7.31 21.51 -41.64
CA ASP A 409 6.46 22.72 -41.57
C ASP A 409 6.60 23.75 -40.44
N GLU A 410 6.14 24.98 -40.75
CA GLU A 410 6.19 26.20 -39.93
C GLU A 410 5.62 26.03 -38.50
N VAL A 411 4.63 25.14 -38.33
CA VAL A 411 4.05 24.79 -37.02
C VAL A 411 5.09 24.16 -36.07
N ALA A 412 6.04 23.39 -36.60
CA ALA A 412 7.12 22.85 -35.78
C ALA A 412 8.10 23.94 -35.32
N VAL A 413 8.21 25.06 -36.03
CA VAL A 413 9.06 26.20 -35.63
C VAL A 413 8.41 27.00 -34.50
N GLU A 414 7.10 27.26 -34.57
CA GLU A 414 6.34 27.92 -33.50
C GLU A 414 6.34 27.08 -32.22
N TYR A 415 6.11 25.76 -32.34
CA TYR A 415 6.16 24.83 -31.22
C TYR A 415 7.55 24.77 -30.58
N LYS A 416 8.61 24.80 -31.41
CA LYS A 416 10.00 24.90 -30.96
C LYS A 416 10.27 26.20 -30.19
N HIS A 417 9.71 27.32 -30.62
CA HIS A 417 9.85 28.61 -29.94
C HIS A 417 9.11 28.60 -28.59
N GLY A 418 7.87 28.14 -28.57
CA GLY A 418 7.06 28.05 -27.35
C GLY A 418 7.68 27.17 -26.26
N ILE A 419 8.33 26.05 -26.62
CA ILE A 419 9.06 25.21 -25.67
C ILE A 419 10.24 25.97 -25.04
N ARG A 420 10.99 26.75 -25.82
CA ARG A 420 12.13 27.53 -25.30
C ARG A 420 11.69 28.68 -24.41
N ASP A 421 10.62 29.37 -24.77
CA ASP A 421 10.08 30.46 -23.96
C ASP A 421 9.58 29.95 -22.61
N ASN A 422 8.87 28.82 -22.62
CA ASN A 422 8.44 28.15 -21.39
C ASN A 422 9.62 27.66 -20.53
N GLN A 423 10.68 27.11 -21.16
CA GLN A 423 11.92 26.76 -20.47
C GLN A 423 12.60 27.99 -19.85
N ALA A 424 12.62 29.13 -20.54
CA ALA A 424 13.21 30.39 -20.03
C ALA A 424 12.41 30.94 -18.83
N ILE A 425 11.06 30.90 -18.91
CA ILE A 425 10.17 31.28 -17.82
C ILE A 425 10.42 30.39 -16.60
N LEU A 426 10.43 29.06 -16.78
CA LEU A 426 10.69 28.11 -15.69
C LEU A 426 12.09 28.32 -15.09
N LEU A 427 13.11 28.52 -15.92
CA LEU A 427 14.47 28.80 -15.45
C LEU A 427 14.51 30.07 -14.58
N SER A 428 13.82 31.13 -15.00
CA SER A 428 13.78 32.39 -14.24
C SER A 428 13.09 32.21 -12.88
N LYS A 429 12.00 31.43 -12.82
CA LYS A 429 11.26 31.12 -11.57
C LYS A 429 12.09 30.25 -10.63
N ILE A 430 12.73 29.20 -11.14
CA ILE A 430 13.60 28.33 -10.35
C ILE A 430 14.81 29.11 -9.80
N LYS A 431 15.40 30.02 -10.60
CA LYS A 431 16.50 30.90 -10.14
C LYS A 431 16.07 31.83 -9.01
N LYS A 432 14.85 32.37 -9.06
CA LYS A 432 14.30 33.23 -7.99
C LYS A 432 14.07 32.46 -6.69
N LEU A 433 13.62 31.20 -6.77
CA LEU A 433 13.29 30.39 -5.59
C LEU A 433 14.50 29.69 -4.96
N ALA A 434 15.42 29.15 -5.77
CA ALA A 434 16.54 28.34 -5.29
C ALA A 434 17.88 29.11 -5.22
N GLY A 435 17.96 30.29 -5.84
CA GLY A 435 19.21 30.98 -6.14
C GLY A 435 19.87 30.48 -7.44
N PRO A 436 20.67 31.33 -8.12
CA PRO A 436 21.15 31.07 -9.48
C PRO A 436 22.08 29.85 -9.59
N GLU A 437 22.98 29.67 -8.61
CA GLU A 437 23.95 28.57 -8.56
C GLU A 437 23.27 27.21 -8.33
N ARG A 438 22.41 27.14 -7.31
CA ARG A 438 21.69 25.92 -6.91
C ARG A 438 20.67 25.50 -7.98
N ALA A 439 19.95 26.45 -8.58
CA ALA A 439 19.02 26.20 -9.69
C ALA A 439 19.71 25.52 -10.88
N LEU A 440 20.84 26.07 -11.34
CA LEU A 440 21.60 25.49 -12.44
C LEU A 440 22.21 24.13 -12.08
N GLY A 441 22.58 23.91 -10.82
CA GLY A 441 23.04 22.61 -10.32
C GLY A 441 21.97 21.52 -10.38
N LEU A 442 20.77 21.82 -9.88
CA LEU A 442 19.62 20.90 -9.86
C LEU A 442 19.19 20.52 -11.28
N ILE A 443 19.07 21.49 -12.17
CA ILE A 443 18.69 21.25 -13.57
C ILE A 443 19.74 20.39 -14.28
N ARG A 444 21.04 20.69 -14.10
CA ARG A 444 22.12 19.88 -14.69
C ARG A 444 22.12 18.44 -14.18
N LYS A 445 21.83 18.23 -12.89
CA LYS A 445 21.72 16.90 -12.29
C LYS A 445 20.53 16.14 -12.88
N ALA A 446 19.36 16.77 -12.93
CA ALA A 446 18.12 16.16 -13.41
C ALA A 446 18.17 15.81 -14.91
N ILE A 447 18.74 16.69 -15.75
CA ILE A 447 18.96 16.39 -17.18
C ILE A 447 19.93 15.21 -17.36
N ARG A 448 21.00 15.16 -16.57
CA ARG A 448 21.98 14.07 -16.64
C ARG A 448 21.36 12.73 -16.24
N GLU A 449 20.51 12.73 -15.22
CA GLU A 449 19.79 11.56 -14.74
C GLU A 449 18.74 11.06 -15.75
N SER A 450 17.97 11.98 -16.34
CA SER A 450 17.04 11.69 -17.45
C SER A 450 17.76 11.10 -18.67
N ARG A 451 18.92 11.63 -19.04
CA ARG A 451 19.72 11.11 -20.16
C ARG A 451 20.36 9.75 -19.87
N LYS A 452 20.58 9.40 -18.60
CA LYS A 452 21.13 8.11 -18.18
C LYS A 452 20.07 7.01 -18.15
N SER A 453 18.82 7.35 -17.86
CA SER A 453 17.69 6.42 -17.82
C SER A 453 17.12 6.08 -19.21
N ARG A 454 17.45 6.85 -20.25
CA ARG A 454 17.01 6.56 -21.62
C ARG A 454 17.79 5.37 -22.23
N PRO A 455 17.12 4.30 -22.70
CA PRO A 455 17.79 3.24 -23.44
C PRO A 455 18.34 3.77 -24.77
N ARG A 456 19.61 3.46 -25.07
CA ARG A 456 20.24 3.83 -26.36
C ARG A 456 19.54 3.09 -27.49
N LYS A 457 19.04 3.81 -28.51
CA LYS A 457 18.59 3.22 -29.79
C LYS A 457 19.77 2.43 -30.41
N LYS A 458 19.56 1.13 -30.68
CA LYS A 458 20.48 0.31 -31.48
C LYS A 458 20.45 0.78 -32.94
N PRO A 459 21.56 0.67 -33.69
CA PRO A 459 21.58 1.05 -35.10
C PRO A 459 20.69 0.12 -35.93
N ALA A 460 19.94 0.71 -36.87
CA ALA A 460 19.04 0.01 -37.77
C ALA A 460 19.83 -0.87 -38.75
N GLY A 461 19.55 -2.17 -38.72
CA GLY A 461 20.18 -3.14 -39.61
C GLY A 461 20.00 -4.58 -39.16
N GLU A 462 18.76 -5.04 -38.90
CA GLU A 462 18.44 -6.47 -38.94
C GLU A 462 16.94 -6.66 -39.22
N VAL A 463 16.64 -7.47 -40.23
CA VAL A 463 15.37 -7.56 -40.92
C VAL A 463 14.38 -8.48 -40.18
N ALA A 464 13.17 -7.95 -39.97
CA ALA A 464 11.86 -8.59 -39.82
C ALA A 464 11.74 -10.04 -39.30
N ARG A 465 11.12 -10.18 -38.13
CA ARG A 465 10.09 -11.20 -37.87
C ARG A 465 8.89 -10.49 -37.19
N PRO A 466 7.69 -10.46 -37.77
CA PRO A 466 6.56 -9.83 -37.13
C PRO A 466 6.03 -10.78 -36.05
N ARG A 467 6.34 -10.48 -34.78
CA ARG A 467 5.55 -10.91 -33.64
C ARG A 467 4.66 -9.73 -33.26
N VAL A 468 3.35 -9.96 -33.23
CA VAL A 468 2.39 -9.02 -32.65
C VAL A 468 2.68 -8.95 -31.15
N ALA A 469 3.53 -8.00 -30.79
CA ALA A 469 3.68 -7.50 -29.43
C ALA A 469 3.16 -6.07 -29.47
N ILE A 470 1.99 -5.85 -28.90
CA ILE A 470 1.52 -4.50 -28.56
C ILE A 470 2.37 -4.08 -27.35
N ASP A 471 3.12 -3.01 -27.54
CA ASP A 471 4.15 -2.50 -26.63
C ASP A 471 3.47 -1.86 -25.41
N SER A 472 3.41 -2.59 -24.30
CA SER A 472 2.87 -2.08 -23.03
C SER A 472 3.93 -1.19 -22.36
N GLY A 473 3.83 0.13 -22.59
CA GLY A 473 4.69 1.11 -21.94
C GLY A 473 4.68 2.52 -22.54
N SER A 474 3.51 3.13 -22.74
CA SER A 474 3.37 4.58 -23.00
C SER A 474 2.04 5.09 -22.43
N PRO A 475 1.93 6.39 -22.08
CA PRO A 475 0.73 6.91 -21.45
C PRO A 475 -0.43 6.96 -22.46
N ILE A 476 -1.60 6.64 -21.93
CA ILE A 476 -2.90 6.41 -22.60
C ILE A 476 -3.22 7.50 -23.62
N THR A 477 -3.42 7.11 -24.88
CA THR A 477 -4.07 7.91 -25.92
C THR A 477 -5.49 7.39 -26.17
N ASP A 478 -6.36 8.23 -26.74
CA ASP A 478 -7.79 7.96 -26.99
C ASP A 478 -8.08 6.71 -27.85
N GLU A 479 -7.08 6.12 -28.50
CA GLU A 479 -7.20 4.87 -29.27
C GLU A 479 -7.31 3.61 -28.37
N ASP A 480 -6.74 3.62 -27.17
CA ASP A 480 -6.88 2.51 -26.21
C ASP A 480 -8.31 2.44 -25.65
N ALA A 481 -8.99 3.58 -25.52
CA ALA A 481 -10.38 3.63 -25.11
C ALA A 481 -11.32 3.01 -26.16
N ALA A 482 -11.01 3.18 -27.46
CA ALA A 482 -11.78 2.53 -28.53
C ALA A 482 -11.57 1.01 -28.53
N LEU A 483 -10.33 0.52 -28.35
CA LEU A 483 -10.03 -0.92 -28.22
C LEU A 483 -10.67 -1.56 -26.98
N LEU A 484 -10.75 -0.82 -25.88
CA LEU A 484 -11.42 -1.25 -24.64
C LEU A 484 -12.95 -1.27 -24.79
N ASN A 485 -13.52 -0.30 -25.50
CA ASN A 485 -14.95 -0.26 -25.80
C ASN A 485 -15.35 -1.39 -26.77
N ASP A 486 -14.47 -1.73 -27.71
CA ASP A 486 -14.64 -2.86 -28.64
C ASP A 486 -14.55 -4.20 -27.88
N ALA A 487 -13.59 -4.35 -26.96
CA ALA A 487 -13.49 -5.51 -26.05
C ALA A 487 -14.70 -5.65 -25.11
N ALA A 488 -15.20 -4.54 -24.57
CA ALA A 488 -16.41 -4.50 -23.74
C ALA A 488 -17.65 -4.87 -24.57
N SER A 489 -17.79 -4.34 -25.79
CA SER A 489 -18.89 -4.66 -26.70
C SER A 489 -18.86 -6.12 -27.20
N HIS A 490 -17.68 -6.73 -27.37
CA HIS A 490 -17.55 -8.17 -27.64
C HIS A 490 -17.93 -9.05 -26.44
N LEU A 491 -17.73 -8.58 -25.20
CA LEU A 491 -18.28 -9.22 -23.99
C LEU A 491 -19.79 -8.98 -23.84
N GLN A 492 -20.31 -7.88 -24.38
CA GLN A 492 -21.74 -7.52 -24.40
C GLN A 492 -22.53 -8.36 -25.43
N GLN A 493 -22.02 -8.51 -26.65
CA GLN A 493 -22.56 -9.44 -27.67
C GLN A 493 -22.58 -10.90 -27.20
N ARG A 494 -21.70 -11.26 -26.25
CA ARG A 494 -21.66 -12.60 -25.62
C ARG A 494 -22.89 -12.90 -24.77
N ASN A 495 -23.59 -11.89 -24.24
CA ASN A 495 -24.80 -12.05 -23.42
C ASN A 495 -26.10 -11.65 -24.16
N ASP A 496 -26.06 -10.65 -25.04
CA ASP A 496 -27.28 -10.14 -25.71
C ASP A 496 -27.88 -11.08 -26.76
N ALA A 497 -27.12 -12.07 -27.26
CA ALA A 497 -27.67 -13.10 -28.15
C ALA A 497 -28.66 -14.07 -27.47
N SER A 498 -28.92 -13.93 -26.16
CA SER A 498 -29.69 -14.91 -25.36
C SER A 498 -30.99 -14.38 -24.73
N GLN A 499 -31.39 -13.13 -25.01
CA GLN A 499 -32.63 -12.57 -24.46
C GLN A 499 -33.92 -13.01 -25.19
N GLY A 500 -33.82 -13.77 -26.29
CA GLY A 500 -34.96 -14.19 -27.11
C GLY A 500 -35.49 -15.62 -26.90
N GLU A 501 -34.81 -16.49 -26.16
CA GLU A 501 -35.16 -17.92 -26.08
C GLU A 501 -35.47 -18.35 -24.64
N GLY A 502 -36.52 -19.16 -24.46
CA GLY A 502 -37.11 -19.50 -23.15
C GLY A 502 -36.13 -20.10 -22.11
N HIS A 503 -36.56 -20.15 -20.85
CA HIS A 503 -35.75 -20.54 -19.69
C HIS A 503 -34.93 -21.84 -19.84
N GLN A 504 -35.39 -22.81 -20.65
CA GLN A 504 -34.65 -24.05 -20.93
C GLN A 504 -33.44 -23.83 -21.86
N ALA A 505 -33.54 -22.98 -22.88
CA ALA A 505 -32.43 -22.64 -23.77
C ALA A 505 -31.36 -21.81 -23.04
N GLN A 506 -31.78 -20.89 -22.16
CA GLN A 506 -30.87 -20.14 -21.29
C GLN A 506 -30.11 -21.05 -20.32
N SER A 507 -30.79 -22.01 -19.69
CA SER A 507 -30.16 -22.95 -18.77
C SER A 507 -29.21 -23.92 -19.49
N LEU A 508 -29.50 -24.31 -20.74
CA LEU A 508 -28.58 -25.07 -21.61
C LEU A 508 -27.38 -24.22 -22.08
N SER A 509 -27.59 -22.95 -22.43
CA SER A 509 -26.51 -22.03 -22.84
C SER A 509 -25.50 -21.79 -21.72
N GLN A 510 -25.96 -21.67 -20.46
CA GLN A 510 -25.12 -21.57 -19.26
C GLN A 510 -24.23 -22.81 -19.03
N ILE A 511 -24.56 -23.96 -19.61
CA ILE A 511 -23.73 -25.19 -19.58
C ILE A 511 -22.54 -25.07 -20.53
N PHE A 512 -22.75 -24.41 -21.67
CA PHE A 512 -21.78 -24.28 -22.76
C PHE A 512 -20.93 -23.01 -22.67
N THR A 513 -21.38 -21.98 -21.94
CA THR A 513 -20.58 -20.79 -21.65
C THR A 513 -19.67 -21.03 -20.44
N VAL A 514 -18.37 -20.85 -20.64
CA VAL A 514 -17.35 -20.98 -19.59
C VAL A 514 -17.31 -19.74 -18.67
N VAL A 515 -17.85 -18.62 -19.14
CA VAL A 515 -17.69 -17.30 -18.53
C VAL A 515 -18.88 -17.00 -17.61
N PRO A 516 -18.63 -16.68 -16.32
CA PRO A 516 -19.65 -16.20 -15.38
C PRO A 516 -20.32 -14.89 -15.84
N THR A 517 -21.43 -14.52 -15.21
CA THR A 517 -22.09 -13.23 -15.50
C THR A 517 -21.17 -12.06 -15.21
N ASN A 518 -21.33 -10.96 -15.94
CA ASN A 518 -20.47 -9.77 -15.82
C ASN A 518 -20.42 -9.24 -14.38
N ARG A 519 -21.55 -9.30 -13.65
CA ARG A 519 -21.64 -8.90 -12.25
C ARG A 519 -20.76 -9.78 -11.33
N VAL A 520 -20.84 -11.11 -11.49
CA VAL A 520 -20.00 -12.06 -10.73
C VAL A 520 -18.52 -11.84 -11.06
N LEU A 521 -18.17 -11.62 -12.32
CA LEU A 521 -16.78 -11.36 -12.73
C LEU A 521 -16.20 -10.10 -12.10
N VAL A 522 -16.95 -9.00 -12.13
CA VAL A 522 -16.52 -7.72 -11.55
C VAL A 522 -16.39 -7.82 -10.03
N HIS A 523 -17.31 -8.54 -9.37
CA HIS A 523 -17.24 -8.82 -7.94
C HIS A 523 -16.01 -9.66 -7.57
N GLU A 524 -15.80 -10.79 -8.27
CA GLU A 524 -14.65 -11.67 -8.04
C GLU A 524 -13.32 -10.96 -8.31
N LEU A 525 -13.22 -10.14 -9.37
CA LEU A 525 -12.03 -9.31 -9.65
C LEU A 525 -11.75 -8.25 -8.57
N SER A 526 -12.81 -7.76 -7.91
CA SER A 526 -12.67 -6.77 -6.83
C SER A 526 -12.12 -7.40 -5.55
N ILE A 527 -12.45 -8.67 -5.29
CA ILE A 527 -11.94 -9.45 -4.15
C ILE A 527 -10.56 -10.00 -4.46
N ASP A 528 -10.40 -10.66 -5.60
CA ASP A 528 -9.15 -11.24 -6.08
C ASP A 528 -8.74 -10.59 -7.42
N LYS A 529 -7.72 -9.74 -7.36
CA LYS A 529 -7.20 -9.02 -8.53
C LYS A 529 -6.59 -9.95 -9.57
N GLU A 530 -6.21 -11.17 -9.17
CA GLU A 530 -5.65 -12.20 -10.05
C GLU A 530 -6.68 -13.26 -10.41
N TYR A 531 -7.97 -12.99 -10.18
CA TYR A 531 -9.05 -13.92 -10.48
C TYR A 531 -8.98 -14.41 -11.93
N ARG A 532 -9.05 -15.74 -12.07
CA ARG A 532 -9.13 -16.43 -13.35
C ARG A 532 -10.37 -17.30 -13.34
N ILE A 533 -11.00 -17.38 -14.50
CA ILE A 533 -12.12 -18.27 -14.73
C ILE A 533 -11.56 -19.69 -14.70
N ASP A 534 -11.90 -20.43 -13.65
CA ASP A 534 -11.50 -21.83 -13.48
C ASP A 534 -12.39 -22.76 -14.31
N ALA A 535 -11.79 -23.83 -14.83
CA ALA A 535 -12.52 -24.88 -15.53
C ALA A 535 -13.40 -25.73 -14.57
N SER A 536 -13.04 -25.77 -13.29
CA SER A 536 -13.42 -26.81 -12.32
C SER A 536 -14.93 -27.03 -12.09
N PRO A 537 -15.79 -26.00 -11.89
CA PRO A 537 -17.19 -26.24 -11.53
C PRO A 537 -18.01 -26.88 -12.66
N THR A 538 -17.61 -26.62 -13.91
CA THR A 538 -18.36 -27.03 -15.11
C THR A 538 -17.60 -28.08 -15.93
N ALA A 539 -16.30 -28.29 -15.68
CA ALA A 539 -15.48 -29.29 -16.35
C ALA A 539 -16.03 -30.70 -16.18
N SER A 540 -16.39 -31.11 -14.96
CA SER A 540 -16.93 -32.47 -14.72
C SER A 540 -18.22 -32.73 -15.50
N ARG A 541 -19.10 -31.72 -15.55
CA ARG A 541 -20.39 -31.80 -16.25
C ARG A 541 -20.22 -31.75 -17.78
N ARG A 542 -19.32 -30.91 -18.28
CA ARG A 542 -18.94 -30.88 -19.71
C ARG A 542 -18.23 -32.16 -20.13
N ASN A 543 -17.32 -32.69 -19.33
CA ASN A 543 -16.62 -33.94 -19.63
C ASN A 543 -17.60 -35.12 -19.66
N ALA A 544 -18.58 -35.16 -18.75
CA ALA A 544 -19.66 -36.16 -18.79
C ALA A 544 -20.53 -36.02 -20.05
N LEU A 545 -20.88 -34.80 -20.45
CA LEU A 545 -21.66 -34.53 -21.67
C LEU A 545 -20.87 -34.86 -22.94
N ASN A 546 -19.61 -34.45 -23.03
CA ASN A 546 -18.71 -34.76 -24.15
C ASN A 546 -18.49 -36.26 -24.29
N ARG A 547 -18.45 -37.00 -23.18
CA ARG A 547 -18.38 -38.46 -23.18
C ARG A 547 -19.68 -39.09 -23.69
N GLY A 548 -20.84 -38.60 -23.25
CA GLY A 548 -22.14 -39.02 -23.79
C GLY A 548 -22.30 -38.71 -25.29
N LEU A 549 -21.73 -37.59 -25.75
CA LEU A 549 -21.68 -37.21 -27.16
C LEU A 549 -20.76 -38.14 -27.97
N CYS A 550 -19.62 -38.55 -27.40
CA CYS A 550 -18.72 -39.54 -27.99
C CYS A 550 -19.40 -40.88 -28.20
N ASP A 551 -20.10 -41.38 -27.17
CA ASP A 551 -20.87 -42.62 -27.27
C ASP A 551 -22.02 -42.50 -28.28
N GLY A 552 -22.61 -41.31 -28.39
CA GLY A 552 -23.64 -40.98 -29.39
C GLY A 552 -23.10 -40.98 -30.82
N MET A 553 -21.91 -40.43 -31.02
CA MET A 553 -21.26 -40.36 -32.33
C MET A 553 -20.84 -41.75 -32.81
N ILE A 554 -20.27 -42.59 -31.93
CA ILE A 554 -19.93 -43.98 -32.25
C ILE A 554 -21.18 -44.76 -32.71
N ARG A 555 -22.30 -44.65 -31.97
CA ARG A 555 -23.58 -45.26 -32.37
C ARG A 555 -24.13 -44.68 -33.69
N GLY A 556 -23.92 -43.39 -33.95
CA GLY A 556 -24.31 -42.72 -35.19
C GLY A 556 -23.55 -43.25 -36.41
N PHE A 557 -22.25 -43.56 -36.24
CA PHE A 557 -21.45 -44.21 -37.27
C PHE A 557 -21.91 -45.66 -37.53
N GLU A 558 -22.28 -46.40 -36.47
CA GLU A 558 -22.84 -47.75 -36.59
C GLU A 558 -24.23 -47.75 -37.29
N ALA A 559 -25.00 -46.67 -37.14
CA ALA A 559 -26.32 -46.48 -37.76
C ALA A 559 -26.28 -45.90 -39.18
N GLY A 560 -25.10 -45.58 -39.73
CA GLY A 560 -24.95 -44.99 -41.07
C GLY A 560 -25.22 -43.48 -41.16
N GLU A 561 -25.31 -42.77 -40.03
CA GLU A 561 -25.51 -41.31 -39.98
C GLU A 561 -24.21 -40.52 -39.80
N GLY A 562 -23.06 -41.12 -40.11
CA GLY A 562 -21.72 -40.54 -39.87
C GLY A 562 -21.53 -39.15 -40.49
N THR A 563 -22.00 -38.93 -41.72
CA THR A 563 -21.87 -37.64 -42.44
C THR A 563 -22.47 -36.47 -41.65
N LYS A 564 -23.67 -36.64 -41.07
CA LYS A 564 -24.34 -35.59 -40.29
C LYS A 564 -23.54 -35.24 -39.04
N TRP A 565 -22.96 -36.23 -38.38
CA TRP A 565 -22.12 -36.05 -37.20
C TRP A 565 -20.80 -35.33 -37.52
N THR A 566 -20.15 -35.68 -38.64
CA THR A 566 -18.91 -35.05 -39.09
C THR A 566 -19.12 -33.56 -39.40
N VAL A 567 -20.19 -33.23 -40.13
CA VAL A 567 -20.54 -31.83 -40.45
C VAL A 567 -20.84 -31.05 -39.17
N ALA A 568 -21.68 -31.58 -38.27
CA ALA A 568 -22.00 -30.93 -37.01
C ALA A 568 -20.78 -30.68 -36.12
N MET A 569 -19.82 -31.62 -36.08
CA MET A 569 -18.59 -31.45 -35.31
C MET A 569 -17.64 -30.44 -35.97
N ALA A 570 -17.53 -30.45 -37.30
CA ALA A 570 -16.74 -29.47 -38.03
C ALA A 570 -17.30 -28.04 -37.83
N GLU A 571 -18.62 -27.87 -37.86
CA GLU A 571 -19.28 -26.61 -37.52
C GLU A 571 -18.98 -26.17 -36.09
N ASN A 572 -19.00 -27.09 -35.13
CA ASN A 572 -18.70 -26.80 -33.74
C ASN A 572 -17.24 -26.34 -33.55
N ILE A 573 -16.30 -27.04 -34.17
CA ILE A 573 -14.87 -26.71 -34.14
C ILE A 573 -14.60 -25.37 -34.83
N ARG A 574 -15.18 -25.15 -36.02
CA ARG A 574 -15.11 -23.88 -36.74
C ARG A 574 -15.62 -22.73 -35.86
N GLY A 575 -16.83 -22.88 -35.31
CA GLY A 575 -17.45 -21.86 -34.47
C GLY A 575 -16.61 -21.51 -33.23
N LYS A 576 -16.00 -22.52 -32.59
CA LYS A 576 -15.13 -22.29 -31.43
C LYS A 576 -13.80 -21.64 -31.81
N LEU A 577 -13.15 -22.06 -32.89
CA LEU A 577 -11.87 -21.48 -33.35
C LEU A 577 -12.03 -20.04 -33.85
N LEU A 578 -13.07 -19.77 -34.64
CA LEU A 578 -13.36 -18.40 -35.11
C LEU A 578 -13.69 -17.45 -33.97
N ARG A 579 -14.28 -17.95 -32.87
CA ARG A 579 -14.53 -17.15 -31.66
C ARG A 579 -13.26 -16.69 -30.93
N LEU A 580 -12.12 -17.35 -31.15
CA LEU A 580 -10.82 -16.95 -30.59
C LEU A 580 -10.13 -15.84 -31.40
N LEU A 581 -10.63 -15.57 -32.61
CA LEU A 581 -9.97 -14.74 -33.59
C LEU A 581 -10.81 -13.49 -33.89
N LYS A 582 -10.13 -12.36 -34.07
CA LYS A 582 -10.80 -11.14 -34.54
C LYS A 582 -11.20 -11.28 -36.02
N PRO A 583 -12.41 -10.84 -36.41
CA PRO A 583 -12.79 -10.74 -37.81
C PRO A 583 -11.78 -9.86 -38.58
N GLY A 584 -11.33 -10.33 -39.75
CA GLY A 584 -10.35 -9.61 -40.60
C GLY A 584 -8.87 -10.03 -40.42
N ASN A 585 -8.57 -11.03 -39.58
CA ASN A 585 -7.25 -11.66 -39.55
C ASN A 585 -7.14 -12.70 -40.68
N SER A 586 -5.99 -12.80 -41.36
CA SER A 586 -5.75 -13.81 -42.40
C SER A 586 -5.96 -15.26 -41.91
N MET A 587 -5.76 -15.50 -40.61
CA MET A 587 -6.07 -16.80 -39.99
C MET A 587 -7.58 -17.05 -39.83
N TYR A 588 -8.39 -16.00 -39.64
CA TYR A 588 -9.85 -16.10 -39.55
C TYR A 588 -10.43 -16.50 -40.92
N GLU A 589 -9.93 -15.89 -42.00
CA GLU A 589 -10.30 -16.24 -43.38
C GLU A 589 -9.90 -17.68 -43.71
N LEU A 590 -8.65 -18.07 -43.44
CA LEU A 590 -8.16 -19.42 -43.70
C LEU A 590 -9.00 -20.50 -43.00
N ILE A 591 -9.36 -20.29 -41.74
CA ILE A 591 -10.19 -21.24 -40.96
C ILE A 591 -11.64 -21.24 -41.48
N SER A 592 -12.15 -20.09 -41.92
CA SER A 592 -13.51 -20.01 -42.47
C SER A 592 -13.63 -20.73 -43.83
N GLU A 593 -12.61 -20.62 -44.69
CA GLU A 593 -12.58 -21.22 -46.01
C GLU A 593 -12.35 -22.74 -45.96
N THR A 594 -11.46 -23.23 -45.09
CA THR A 594 -11.13 -24.66 -45.04
C THR A 594 -12.13 -25.50 -44.26
N LEU A 595 -12.81 -24.92 -43.26
CA LEU A 595 -13.80 -25.60 -42.42
C LEU A 595 -15.24 -25.25 -42.79
N ASP A 596 -15.51 -24.97 -44.06
CA ASP A 596 -16.86 -24.66 -44.55
C ASP A 596 -17.79 -25.89 -44.46
N PRO A 597 -18.92 -25.83 -43.72
CA PRO A 597 -19.85 -26.94 -43.59
C PRO A 597 -20.42 -27.44 -44.92
N GLU A 598 -20.67 -26.57 -45.89
CA GLU A 598 -21.20 -26.96 -47.20
C GLU A 598 -20.16 -27.73 -48.01
N LEU A 599 -18.88 -27.35 -47.90
CA LEU A 599 -17.78 -28.07 -48.54
C LEU A 599 -17.58 -29.45 -47.90
N ILE A 600 -17.67 -29.53 -46.57
CA ILE A 600 -17.50 -30.78 -45.82
C ILE A 600 -18.68 -31.73 -46.10
N SER A 601 -19.92 -31.25 -46.14
CA SER A 601 -21.07 -32.09 -46.49
C SER A 601 -20.93 -32.68 -47.89
N ASN A 602 -20.54 -31.85 -48.87
CA ASN A 602 -20.32 -32.30 -50.25
C ASN A 602 -19.16 -33.30 -50.36
N GLN A 603 -18.09 -33.15 -49.57
CA GLN A 603 -16.98 -34.10 -49.53
C GLN A 603 -17.35 -35.42 -48.86
N CYS A 604 -18.19 -35.40 -47.83
CA CYS A 604 -18.70 -36.59 -47.17
C CYS A 604 -19.69 -37.37 -48.06
N ASP A 605 -20.57 -36.68 -48.78
CA ASP A 605 -21.53 -37.31 -49.71
C ASP A 605 -20.83 -37.97 -50.90
N GLN A 606 -19.62 -37.50 -51.26
CA GLN A 606 -18.75 -38.08 -52.29
C GLN A 606 -17.73 -39.09 -51.73
N GLU A 607 -17.80 -39.44 -50.44
CA GLU A 607 -16.84 -40.31 -49.73
C GLU A 607 -15.36 -39.87 -49.82
N MET A 608 -15.10 -38.60 -50.11
CA MET A 608 -13.74 -38.05 -50.28
C MET A 608 -13.18 -37.34 -49.03
N PHE A 609 -13.99 -37.20 -47.97
CA PHE A 609 -13.56 -36.56 -46.73
C PHE A 609 -12.55 -37.44 -45.97
N SER A 610 -11.37 -36.86 -45.68
CA SER A 610 -10.29 -37.55 -44.96
C SER A 610 -10.03 -36.86 -43.62
N TYR A 611 -10.26 -37.60 -42.53
CA TYR A 611 -9.95 -37.17 -41.16
C TYR A 611 -8.47 -36.86 -40.96
N GLU A 612 -7.59 -37.57 -41.66
CA GLU A 612 -6.14 -37.38 -41.61
C GLU A 612 -5.74 -35.97 -42.10
N LYS A 613 -6.26 -35.55 -43.25
CA LYS A 613 -6.01 -34.20 -43.79
C LYS A 613 -6.55 -33.11 -42.87
N PHE A 614 -7.71 -33.36 -42.27
CA PHE A 614 -8.30 -32.46 -41.28
C PHE A 614 -7.42 -32.33 -40.03
N PHE A 615 -6.98 -33.45 -39.44
CA PHE A 615 -6.14 -33.41 -38.24
C PHE A 615 -4.77 -32.79 -38.50
N HIS A 616 -4.16 -33.04 -39.66
CA HIS A 616 -2.90 -32.41 -40.05
C HIS A 616 -3.02 -30.88 -40.16
N PHE A 617 -4.12 -30.40 -40.76
CA PHE A 617 -4.41 -28.97 -40.84
C PHE A 617 -4.58 -28.35 -39.44
N ILE A 618 -5.37 -28.98 -38.57
CA ILE A 618 -5.61 -28.52 -37.20
C ILE A 618 -4.31 -28.53 -36.36
N ALA A 619 -3.49 -29.56 -36.49
CA ALA A 619 -2.19 -29.66 -35.81
C ALA A 619 -1.22 -28.53 -36.23
N GLY A 620 -1.32 -28.02 -37.47
CA GLY A 620 -0.56 -26.86 -37.94
C GLY A 620 -1.06 -25.50 -37.42
N ILE A 621 -2.31 -25.44 -36.96
CA ILE A 621 -2.96 -24.20 -36.50
C ILE A 621 -2.93 -24.06 -34.98
N LEU A 622 -3.19 -25.14 -34.23
CA LEU A 622 -3.27 -25.10 -32.77
C LEU A 622 -2.05 -24.43 -32.09
N PRO A 623 -0.78 -24.73 -32.46
CA PRO A 623 0.39 -24.11 -31.84
C PRO A 623 0.51 -22.60 -32.11
N LYS A 624 -0.20 -22.07 -33.12
CA LYS A 624 -0.20 -20.64 -33.44
C LYS A 624 -1.24 -19.85 -32.65
N LEU A 625 -2.22 -20.53 -32.05
CA LEU A 625 -3.33 -19.94 -31.30
C LEU A 625 -3.17 -20.05 -29.79
N CYS A 626 -2.20 -20.84 -29.30
CA CYS A 626 -2.02 -21.08 -27.88
C CYS A 626 -1.08 -20.09 -27.19
N ALA A 627 -1.25 -19.97 -25.87
CA ALA A 627 -0.38 -19.20 -25.01
C ALA A 627 0.86 -20.01 -24.60
N PRO A 628 2.02 -19.38 -24.33
CA PRO A 628 3.29 -20.07 -24.10
C PRO A 628 3.29 -21.14 -23.00
N PHE A 629 2.41 -21.02 -22.01
CA PHE A 629 2.32 -21.98 -20.91
C PHE A 629 1.61 -23.28 -21.28
N ARG A 630 0.77 -23.30 -22.33
CA ARG A 630 0.10 -24.50 -22.84
C ARG A 630 0.74 -25.10 -24.09
N ASP A 631 1.80 -24.49 -24.61
CA ASP A 631 2.50 -24.98 -25.81
C ASP A 631 2.90 -26.46 -25.70
N ALA A 632 3.27 -26.93 -24.50
CA ALA A 632 3.64 -28.32 -24.27
C ALA A 632 2.45 -29.30 -24.42
N GLU A 633 1.29 -28.96 -23.85
CA GLU A 633 0.06 -29.77 -23.94
C GLU A 633 -0.48 -29.79 -25.37
N VAL A 634 -0.49 -28.62 -26.03
CA VAL A 634 -0.95 -28.48 -27.42
C VAL A 634 -0.03 -29.21 -28.39
N LYS A 635 1.29 -29.20 -28.16
CA LYS A 635 2.24 -29.95 -28.98
C LYS A 635 2.05 -31.46 -28.82
N ALA A 636 1.85 -31.95 -27.60
CA ALA A 636 1.56 -33.36 -27.36
C ALA A 636 0.29 -33.81 -28.10
N LEU A 637 -0.78 -33.00 -28.07
CA LEU A 637 -1.99 -33.27 -28.87
C LEU A 637 -1.69 -33.20 -30.38
N ALA A 638 -0.96 -32.18 -30.84
CA ALA A 638 -0.65 -32.03 -32.26
C ALA A 638 0.17 -33.20 -32.83
N ASP A 639 1.03 -33.81 -31.99
CA ASP A 639 1.79 -35.02 -32.32
C ASP A 639 0.85 -36.25 -32.32
N GLU A 640 -0.03 -36.40 -31.32
CA GLU A 640 -1.03 -37.50 -31.25
C GLU A 640 -2.05 -37.46 -32.41
N LEU A 641 -2.45 -36.26 -32.84
CA LEU A 641 -3.36 -36.05 -33.97
C LEU A 641 -2.76 -36.47 -35.32
N GLN A 642 -1.43 -36.57 -35.43
CA GLN A 642 -0.75 -37.00 -36.66
C GLN A 642 -0.59 -38.52 -36.76
N GLU A 643 -0.83 -39.27 -35.69
CA GLU A 643 -0.73 -40.74 -35.70
C GLU A 643 -1.95 -41.37 -36.38
N GLU A 644 -1.73 -42.41 -37.20
CA GLU A 644 -2.78 -43.17 -37.85
C GLU A 644 -3.52 -44.09 -36.85
N GLY A 645 -4.84 -44.20 -36.98
CA GLY A 645 -5.63 -45.08 -36.11
C GLY A 645 -7.00 -45.45 -36.69
N PRO A 646 -7.64 -46.54 -36.20
CA PRO A 646 -8.98 -46.94 -36.60
C PRO A 646 -10.04 -45.87 -36.25
N LEU A 647 -11.21 -45.95 -36.90
CA LEU A 647 -12.30 -44.97 -36.77
C LEU A 647 -12.66 -44.59 -35.31
N PRO A 648 -12.74 -45.52 -34.34
CA PRO A 648 -13.03 -45.17 -32.94
C PRO A 648 -11.95 -44.30 -32.29
N GLU A 649 -10.68 -44.52 -32.63
CA GLU A 649 -9.56 -43.72 -32.12
C GLU A 649 -9.53 -42.31 -32.74
N MET A 650 -9.90 -42.18 -34.02
CA MET A 650 -10.07 -40.87 -34.66
C MET A 650 -11.20 -40.05 -34.02
N ILE A 651 -12.28 -40.72 -33.62
CA ILE A 651 -13.38 -40.10 -32.88
C ILE A 651 -12.87 -39.60 -31.52
N GLU A 652 -12.15 -40.41 -30.75
CA GLU A 652 -11.57 -39.98 -29.48
C GLU A 652 -10.61 -38.79 -29.63
N LYS A 653 -9.78 -38.78 -30.67
CA LYS A 653 -8.89 -37.66 -31.03
C LYS A 653 -9.66 -36.36 -31.27
N LEU A 654 -10.81 -36.44 -31.93
CA LEU A 654 -11.71 -35.30 -32.15
C LEU A 654 -12.27 -34.71 -30.86
N PHE A 655 -12.58 -35.56 -29.86
CA PHE A 655 -13.03 -35.12 -28.54
C PHE A 655 -11.91 -34.53 -27.69
N LYS A 656 -10.69 -35.09 -27.77
CA LYS A 656 -9.49 -34.50 -27.15
C LYS A 656 -9.19 -33.12 -27.74
N LEU A 657 -9.32 -32.97 -29.05
CA LEU A 657 -9.24 -31.69 -29.74
C LEU A 657 -10.28 -30.70 -29.21
N LEU A 658 -11.55 -31.10 -29.13
CA LEU A 658 -12.62 -30.23 -28.61
C LEU A 658 -12.34 -29.76 -27.18
N HIS A 659 -11.83 -30.66 -26.34
CA HIS A 659 -11.42 -30.33 -24.97
C HIS A 659 -10.30 -29.28 -24.93
N ILE A 660 -9.28 -29.42 -25.78
CA ILE A 660 -8.19 -28.43 -25.85
C ILE A 660 -8.67 -27.10 -26.42
N ILE A 661 -9.55 -27.09 -27.42
CA ILE A 661 -10.16 -25.85 -27.93
C ILE A 661 -10.96 -25.14 -26.83
N ASP A 662 -11.67 -25.87 -25.97
CA ASP A 662 -12.36 -25.30 -24.82
C ASP A 662 -11.39 -24.65 -23.84
N LEU A 663 -10.25 -25.30 -23.55
CA LEU A 663 -9.20 -24.74 -22.71
C LEU A 663 -8.57 -23.48 -23.34
N LEU A 664 -8.33 -23.48 -24.65
CA LEU A 664 -7.85 -22.30 -25.38
C LEU A 664 -8.86 -21.16 -25.33
N SER A 665 -10.16 -21.46 -25.38
CA SER A 665 -11.22 -20.46 -25.24
C SER A 665 -11.29 -19.84 -23.84
N LEU A 666 -11.01 -20.64 -22.81
CA LEU A 666 -10.88 -20.18 -21.44
C LEU A 666 -9.64 -19.30 -21.28
N ASP A 667 -8.50 -19.68 -21.88
CA ASP A 667 -7.27 -18.88 -21.86
C ASP A 667 -7.46 -17.53 -22.52
N TYR A 668 -8.08 -17.51 -23.69
CA TYR A 668 -8.36 -16.28 -24.41
C TYR A 668 -9.30 -15.37 -23.59
N SER A 669 -10.31 -15.96 -22.94
CA SER A 669 -11.22 -15.22 -22.06
C SER A 669 -10.51 -14.67 -20.82
N ASN A 670 -9.61 -15.45 -20.21
CA ASN A 670 -8.79 -15.00 -19.09
C ASN A 670 -7.76 -13.92 -19.49
N PHE A 671 -7.20 -14.01 -20.70
CA PHE A 671 -6.33 -12.98 -21.26
C PHE A 671 -7.09 -11.66 -21.47
N LEU A 672 -8.29 -11.72 -22.06
CA LEU A 672 -9.14 -10.54 -22.23
C LEU A 672 -9.53 -9.93 -20.88
N LEU A 673 -9.90 -10.78 -19.92
CA LEU A 673 -10.23 -10.36 -18.55
C LEU A 673 -9.04 -9.66 -17.88
N MET A 674 -7.83 -10.20 -18.01
CA MET A 674 -6.61 -9.63 -17.43
C MET A 674 -6.29 -8.25 -18.01
N ASN A 675 -6.53 -8.04 -19.31
CA ASN A 675 -6.35 -6.74 -19.95
C ASN A 675 -7.42 -5.72 -19.50
N ALA A 676 -8.66 -6.16 -19.30
CA ALA A 676 -9.76 -5.30 -18.87
C ALA A 676 -9.79 -5.05 -17.35
N ALA A 677 -9.17 -5.91 -16.54
CA ALA A 677 -9.24 -5.91 -15.08
C ALA A 677 -8.96 -4.54 -14.43
N PRO A 678 -7.95 -3.74 -14.84
CA PRO A 678 -7.68 -2.44 -14.21
C PRO A 678 -8.85 -1.45 -14.34
N THR A 679 -9.53 -1.46 -15.49
CA THR A 679 -10.71 -0.61 -15.73
C THR A 679 -11.93 -1.12 -14.98
N LEU A 680 -12.16 -2.43 -15.02
CA LEU A 680 -13.29 -3.07 -14.33
C LEU A 680 -13.22 -2.88 -12.81
N ILE A 681 -12.03 -3.02 -12.21
CA ILE A 681 -11.83 -2.83 -10.76
C ILE A 681 -12.12 -1.37 -10.34
N LYS A 682 -11.77 -0.40 -11.20
CA LYS A 682 -12.00 1.03 -10.91
C LYS A 682 -13.50 1.35 -10.88
N GLU A 683 -14.28 0.76 -11.78
CA GLU A 683 -15.72 1.02 -11.90
C GLU A 683 -16.60 0.02 -11.13
N ALA A 684 -16.01 -1.01 -10.53
CA ALA A 684 -16.73 -2.13 -9.91
C ALA A 684 -17.79 -1.71 -8.89
N SER A 685 -17.42 -0.84 -7.94
CA SER A 685 -18.34 -0.37 -6.89
C SER A 685 -19.55 0.37 -7.47
N GLY A 686 -19.34 1.22 -8.47
CA GLY A 686 -20.42 1.96 -9.13
C GLY A 686 -21.29 1.07 -10.00
N TYR A 687 -20.71 0.07 -10.68
CA TYR A 687 -21.46 -0.91 -11.45
C TYR A 687 -22.37 -1.76 -10.55
N GLU A 688 -21.84 -2.29 -9.44
CA GLU A 688 -22.61 -3.08 -8.48
C GLU A 688 -23.74 -2.26 -7.86
N GLN A 689 -23.48 -1.00 -7.49
CA GLN A 689 -24.52 -0.10 -6.98
C GLN A 689 -25.68 0.08 -7.96
N ARG A 690 -25.40 0.31 -9.25
CA ARG A 690 -26.43 0.49 -10.28
C ARG A 690 -27.24 -0.79 -10.48
N MET A 691 -26.57 -1.93 -10.64
CA MET A 691 -27.24 -3.23 -10.82
C MET A 691 -28.10 -3.60 -9.61
N PHE A 692 -27.60 -3.38 -8.39
CA PHE A 692 -28.36 -3.64 -7.17
C PHE A 692 -29.55 -2.68 -7.02
N THR A 693 -29.41 -1.41 -7.44
CA THR A 693 -30.57 -0.47 -7.48
C THR A 693 -31.63 -0.97 -8.43
N GLN A 694 -31.23 -1.36 -9.64
CA GLN A 694 -32.15 -1.85 -10.66
C GLN A 694 -32.89 -3.10 -10.17
N ASP A 695 -32.19 -4.05 -9.54
CA ASP A 695 -32.82 -5.26 -8.99
C ASP A 695 -33.80 -4.96 -7.84
N LEU A 696 -33.55 -3.90 -7.05
CA LEU A 696 -34.48 -3.41 -6.02
C LEU A 696 -35.72 -2.75 -6.64
N GLU A 697 -35.53 -1.93 -7.68
CA GLU A 697 -36.63 -1.25 -8.39
C GLU A 697 -37.52 -2.24 -9.15
N GLU A 698 -36.93 -3.27 -9.75
CA GLU A 698 -37.63 -4.36 -10.43
C GLU A 698 -38.28 -5.35 -9.44
N GLY A 699 -38.00 -5.24 -8.14
CA GLY A 699 -38.54 -6.11 -7.09
C GLY A 699 -37.97 -7.53 -7.10
N LYS A 700 -36.86 -7.78 -7.80
CA LYS A 700 -36.15 -9.07 -7.80
C LYS A 700 -35.48 -9.35 -6.46
N ILE A 701 -35.05 -8.30 -5.77
CA ILE A 701 -34.34 -8.35 -4.49
C ILE A 701 -35.11 -7.50 -3.47
N THR A 702 -35.19 -7.95 -2.21
CA THR A 702 -35.81 -7.22 -1.09
C THR A 702 -34.78 -7.02 0.01
N LEU A 703 -34.74 -5.90 0.75
CA LEU A 703 -33.74 -5.70 1.83
C LEU A 703 -34.06 -6.43 3.16
N ALA A 704 -35.03 -7.32 3.18
CA ALA A 704 -35.56 -7.92 4.41
C ALA A 704 -34.55 -8.83 5.13
N ARG A 705 -33.77 -9.66 4.41
CA ARG A 705 -32.75 -10.52 5.06
C ARG A 705 -31.60 -9.67 5.59
N THR A 706 -31.16 -8.67 4.84
CA THR A 706 -30.11 -7.71 5.23
C THR A 706 -30.50 -6.95 6.50
N GLN A 707 -31.72 -6.43 6.58
CA GLN A 707 -32.20 -5.77 7.80
C GLN A 707 -32.24 -6.72 9.00
N ARG A 708 -32.76 -7.94 8.84
CA ARG A 708 -32.82 -8.93 9.93
C ARG A 708 -31.42 -9.30 10.42
N TRP A 709 -30.49 -9.53 9.50
CA TRP A 709 -29.10 -9.83 9.78
C TRP A 709 -28.41 -8.69 10.55
N TRP A 710 -28.58 -7.45 10.07
CA TRP A 710 -28.04 -6.27 10.74
C TRP A 710 -28.59 -6.09 12.15
N ARG A 711 -29.92 -6.24 12.34
CA ARG A 711 -30.57 -6.18 13.66
C ARG A 711 -29.99 -7.20 14.62
N SER A 712 -29.82 -8.45 14.19
CA SER A 712 -29.24 -9.51 15.02
C SER A 712 -27.80 -9.16 15.44
N ALA A 713 -26.99 -8.62 14.52
CA ALA A 713 -25.62 -8.22 14.81
C ALA A 713 -25.56 -7.03 15.78
N ALA A 714 -26.44 -6.04 15.59
CA ALA A 714 -26.55 -4.86 16.44
C ALA A 714 -26.92 -5.25 17.88
N VAL A 715 -27.96 -6.08 18.07
CA VAL A 715 -28.38 -6.57 19.39
C VAL A 715 -27.24 -7.32 20.09
N ASN A 716 -26.52 -8.19 19.39
CA ASN A 716 -25.36 -8.89 19.95
C ASN A 716 -24.24 -7.93 20.39
N MET A 717 -23.99 -6.88 19.60
CA MET A 717 -22.96 -5.89 19.94
C MET A 717 -23.35 -4.97 21.10
N HIS A 718 -24.62 -4.52 21.14
CA HIS A 718 -25.13 -3.71 22.23
C HIS A 718 -25.16 -4.50 23.54
N THR A 719 -25.68 -5.72 23.53
CA THR A 719 -25.69 -6.58 24.73
C THR A 719 -24.29 -6.92 25.24
N GLU A 720 -23.30 -7.11 24.37
CA GLU A 720 -21.91 -7.31 24.76
C GLU A 720 -21.27 -6.01 25.31
N ALA A 721 -21.63 -4.84 24.79
CA ALA A 721 -21.20 -3.56 25.33
C ALA A 721 -21.80 -3.32 26.73
N ASP A 722 -23.10 -3.60 26.91
CA ASP A 722 -23.81 -3.47 28.18
C ASP A 722 -23.23 -4.38 29.27
N ARG A 723 -22.77 -5.59 28.90
CA ARG A 723 -22.06 -6.50 29.81
C ARG A 723 -20.71 -5.97 30.29
N ARG A 724 -20.01 -5.18 29.46
CA ARG A 724 -18.69 -4.63 29.79
C ARG A 724 -18.79 -3.37 30.66
N ASP A 725 -19.91 -2.67 30.60
CA ASP A 725 -20.18 -1.48 31.43
C ASP A 725 -21.59 -1.52 32.05
N PRO A 726 -21.79 -2.26 33.15
CA PRO A 726 -23.09 -2.36 33.82
C PRO A 726 -23.60 -1.05 34.45
N TRP A 727 -22.77 0.00 34.53
CA TRP A 727 -23.07 1.21 35.29
C TRP A 727 -23.68 2.34 34.43
N SER A 728 -23.98 2.09 33.15
CA SER A 728 -24.83 2.94 32.30
C SER A 728 -24.41 4.43 32.27
N GLN A 729 -23.12 4.75 32.31
CA GLN A 729 -22.67 6.09 31.91
C GLN A 729 -22.52 6.09 30.39
N PRO A 730 -23.37 6.82 29.63
CA PRO A 730 -23.30 6.86 28.18
C PRO A 730 -22.05 7.63 27.76
N THR A 731 -20.90 6.96 27.80
CA THR A 731 -19.68 7.49 27.22
C THR A 731 -19.74 7.18 25.73
N PRO A 732 -19.73 8.19 24.82
CA PRO A 732 -19.84 7.97 23.37
C PRO A 732 -18.73 7.05 22.80
N LEU A 733 -17.64 6.85 23.56
CA LEU A 733 -16.54 5.95 23.22
C LEU A 733 -16.89 4.45 23.32
N ASN A 734 -17.89 4.07 24.13
CA ASN A 734 -18.27 2.67 24.34
C ASN A 734 -19.42 2.20 23.42
N ARG A 735 -20.00 3.08 22.61
CA ARG A 735 -21.07 2.71 21.67
C ARG A 735 -20.48 1.93 20.48
N PRO A 736 -21.02 0.76 20.13
CA PRO A 736 -20.59 0.02 18.95
C PRO A 736 -20.75 0.85 17.67
N THR A 737 -19.65 1.11 16.97
CA THR A 737 -19.67 1.77 15.66
C THR A 737 -20.36 0.88 14.61
N PRO A 738 -21.04 1.43 13.59
CA PRO A 738 -21.66 0.65 12.51
C PRO A 738 -20.70 -0.33 11.83
N GLN A 739 -19.42 0.04 11.71
CA GLN A 739 -18.38 -0.81 11.15
C GLN A 739 -18.12 -2.08 11.98
N LYS A 740 -18.18 -1.97 13.32
CA LYS A 740 -18.03 -3.11 14.23
C LYS A 740 -19.28 -3.98 14.24
N ILE A 741 -20.47 -3.39 14.07
CA ILE A 741 -21.74 -4.11 13.91
C ILE A 741 -21.71 -4.94 12.61
N TYR A 742 -21.32 -4.33 11.50
CA TYR A 742 -21.11 -5.02 10.22
C TYR A 742 -20.10 -6.16 10.34
N ALA A 743 -18.91 -5.88 10.89
CA ALA A 743 -17.88 -6.90 11.09
C ALA A 743 -18.38 -8.05 11.99
N ARG A 744 -19.21 -7.75 12.99
CA ARG A 744 -19.83 -8.77 13.83
C ARG A 744 -20.81 -9.63 13.04
N GLY A 745 -21.69 -9.00 12.26
CA GLY A 745 -22.64 -9.70 11.40
C GLY A 745 -21.93 -10.60 10.38
N LEU A 746 -20.85 -10.12 9.77
CA LEU A 746 -20.10 -10.86 8.76
C LEU A 746 -19.43 -12.09 9.38
N VAL A 747 -18.81 -11.94 10.55
CA VAL A 747 -18.17 -13.05 11.27
C VAL A 747 -19.21 -14.01 11.85
N ASP A 748 -20.36 -13.51 12.32
CA ASP A 748 -21.46 -14.36 12.77
C ASP A 748 -22.05 -15.19 11.62
N LEU A 749 -22.09 -14.64 10.40
CA LEU A 749 -22.51 -15.33 9.19
C LEU A 749 -21.45 -16.32 8.68
N ALA A 750 -20.18 -15.95 8.67
CA ALA A 750 -19.10 -16.80 8.16
C ALA A 750 -18.67 -17.91 9.14
N ILE A 751 -18.83 -17.69 10.45
CA ILE A 751 -18.42 -18.61 11.50
C ILE A 751 -19.65 -19.01 12.33
N ALA A 752 -20.35 -20.00 11.80
CA ALA A 752 -21.52 -20.61 12.41
C ALA A 752 -21.40 -22.14 12.33
N THR A 753 -21.98 -22.83 13.31
CA THR A 753 -21.99 -24.30 13.32
C THR A 753 -22.93 -24.93 12.29
N PRO A 754 -24.16 -24.41 12.01
CA PRO A 754 -25.01 -25.01 10.99
C PRO A 754 -24.51 -24.69 9.58
N PRO A 755 -24.80 -25.56 8.60
CA PRO A 755 -24.54 -25.28 7.20
C PRO A 755 -25.29 -24.01 6.75
N LEU A 756 -24.72 -23.29 5.80
CA LEU A 756 -25.28 -22.04 5.30
C LEU A 756 -26.61 -22.30 4.59
N ARG A 757 -27.69 -21.72 5.13
CA ARG A 757 -29.03 -21.76 4.52
C ARG A 757 -29.26 -20.51 3.71
N ASP A 758 -29.92 -20.64 2.57
CA ASP A 758 -30.22 -19.53 1.66
C ASP A 758 -31.01 -18.41 2.35
N SER A 759 -31.87 -18.75 3.32
CA SER A 759 -32.65 -17.79 4.09
C SER A 759 -31.82 -16.92 5.06
N GLU A 760 -30.60 -17.33 5.40
CA GLU A 760 -29.70 -16.63 6.34
C GLU A 760 -28.79 -15.62 5.66
N ILE A 761 -28.63 -15.72 4.33
CA ILE A 761 -27.72 -14.89 3.55
C ILE A 761 -28.36 -13.51 3.32
N PRO A 762 -27.68 -12.42 3.71
CA PRO A 762 -28.09 -11.07 3.34
C PRO A 762 -28.06 -10.90 1.82
N GLU A 763 -29.01 -10.16 1.27
CA GLU A 763 -29.08 -9.90 -0.18
C GLU A 763 -27.80 -9.24 -0.73
N THR A 764 -27.14 -8.42 0.08
CA THR A 764 -25.87 -7.76 -0.25
C THR A 764 -24.70 -8.73 -0.41
N LEU A 765 -24.74 -9.89 0.27
CA LEU A 765 -23.66 -10.89 0.30
C LEU A 765 -24.00 -12.16 -0.50
N GLU A 766 -25.03 -12.13 -1.36
CA GLU A 766 -25.49 -13.30 -2.12
C GLU A 766 -24.39 -13.84 -3.06
N LEU A 767 -23.58 -12.95 -3.65
CA LEU A 767 -22.46 -13.32 -4.52
C LEU A 767 -21.35 -14.09 -3.77
N ASP A 768 -21.23 -13.90 -2.44
CA ASP A 768 -20.22 -14.53 -1.60
C ASP A 768 -20.68 -15.84 -0.94
N LYS A 769 -21.86 -16.36 -1.29
CA LYS A 769 -22.44 -17.58 -0.70
C LYS A 769 -21.47 -18.77 -0.67
N GLU A 770 -20.86 -19.11 -1.81
CA GLU A 770 -19.94 -20.25 -1.88
C GLU A 770 -18.69 -20.03 -1.02
N ARG A 771 -18.17 -18.80 -0.99
CA ARG A 771 -17.00 -18.43 -0.19
C ARG A 771 -17.30 -18.53 1.29
N LEU A 772 -18.45 -18.01 1.73
CA LEU A 772 -18.90 -18.11 3.12
C LEU A 772 -19.13 -19.57 3.53
N SER A 773 -19.67 -20.40 2.65
CA SER A 773 -19.79 -21.84 2.90
C SER A 773 -18.42 -22.51 3.09
N ARG A 774 -17.45 -22.22 2.22
CA ARG A 774 -16.08 -22.74 2.37
C ARG A 774 -15.44 -22.32 3.70
N ILE A 775 -15.59 -21.05 4.09
CA ILE A 775 -15.08 -20.54 5.36
C ILE A 775 -15.76 -21.24 6.55
N ARG A 776 -17.07 -21.50 6.49
CA ARG A 776 -17.77 -22.29 7.52
C ARG A 776 -17.18 -23.69 7.64
N ASP A 777 -17.01 -24.39 6.53
CA ASP A 777 -16.44 -25.74 6.50
C ASP A 777 -15.00 -25.78 7.03
N GLU A 778 -14.17 -24.81 6.64
CA GLU A 778 -12.81 -24.65 7.14
C GLU A 778 -12.78 -24.35 8.65
N SER A 779 -13.65 -23.46 9.14
CA SER A 779 -13.73 -23.14 10.58
C SER A 779 -14.15 -24.36 11.43
N MET A 780 -15.06 -25.18 10.90
CA MET A 780 -15.46 -26.44 11.51
C MET A 780 -14.30 -27.45 11.50
N ARG A 781 -13.54 -27.52 10.39
CA ARG A 781 -12.39 -28.43 10.24
C ARG A 781 -11.26 -28.08 11.21
N ILE A 782 -10.93 -26.80 11.31
CA ILE A 782 -9.97 -26.26 12.28
C ILE A 782 -10.39 -26.65 13.71
N THR A 783 -11.68 -26.51 14.02
CA THR A 783 -12.20 -26.83 15.36
C THR A 783 -12.19 -28.33 15.64
N ALA A 784 -12.52 -29.17 14.66
CA ALA A 784 -12.49 -30.63 14.79
C ALA A 784 -11.07 -31.15 14.99
N ILE A 785 -10.12 -30.74 14.13
CA ILE A 785 -8.72 -31.16 14.26
C ILE A 785 -8.12 -30.58 15.55
N GLY A 786 -8.38 -29.31 15.86
CA GLY A 786 -7.94 -28.68 17.10
C GLY A 786 -8.46 -29.39 18.35
N GLY A 787 -9.73 -29.81 18.34
CA GLY A 787 -10.33 -30.61 19.41
C GLY A 787 -9.68 -31.99 19.57
N ILE A 788 -9.40 -32.68 18.46
CA ILE A 788 -8.71 -33.98 18.47
C ILE A 788 -7.27 -33.83 18.99
N LEU A 789 -6.52 -32.82 18.52
CA LEU A 789 -5.16 -32.58 18.97
C LEU A 789 -5.12 -32.17 20.45
N LEU A 790 -6.05 -31.32 20.90
CA LEU A 790 -6.12 -30.89 22.28
C LEU A 790 -6.47 -32.06 23.23
N THR A 791 -7.43 -32.89 22.85
CA THR A 791 -7.78 -34.10 23.62
C THR A 791 -6.62 -35.10 23.64
N ALA A 792 -5.94 -35.33 22.52
CA ALA A 792 -4.75 -36.18 22.47
C ALA A 792 -3.60 -35.64 23.34
N LYS A 793 -3.31 -34.34 23.28
CA LYS A 793 -2.29 -33.68 24.13
C LYS A 793 -2.61 -33.82 25.61
N ASN A 794 -3.87 -33.61 25.99
CA ASN A 794 -4.32 -33.73 27.38
C ASN A 794 -4.21 -35.18 27.88
N LEU A 795 -4.62 -36.16 27.07
CA LEU A 795 -4.51 -37.58 27.41
C LEU A 795 -3.06 -38.04 27.56
N LEU A 796 -2.14 -37.46 26.77
CA LEU A 796 -0.71 -37.75 26.83
C LEU A 796 0.07 -36.85 27.80
N LYS A 797 -0.62 -35.99 28.56
CA LYS A 797 -0.02 -35.03 29.51
C LYS A 797 1.10 -34.17 28.88
N ARG A 798 0.93 -33.80 27.62
CA ARG A 798 1.87 -32.93 26.88
C ARG A 798 1.47 -31.48 27.03
N ASP A 799 2.43 -30.57 26.78
CA ASP A 799 2.13 -29.14 26.77
C ASP A 799 1.13 -28.82 25.65
N VAL A 800 0.01 -28.18 26.01
CA VAL A 800 -1.04 -27.74 25.09
C VAL A 800 -0.49 -26.76 24.06
N ARG A 801 0.52 -25.97 24.42
CA ARG A 801 1.16 -24.98 23.54
C ARG A 801 2.17 -25.58 22.56
N SER A 802 2.53 -26.85 22.72
CA SER A 802 3.40 -27.55 21.76
C SER A 802 2.73 -27.64 20.38
N GLN A 803 3.45 -27.31 19.32
CA GLN A 803 2.90 -27.23 17.96
C GLN A 803 3.01 -28.59 17.25
N TRP A 804 1.88 -29.25 16.97
CA TRP A 804 1.83 -30.53 16.23
C TRP A 804 1.45 -30.28 14.76
N LYS A 805 2.23 -29.45 14.07
CA LYS A 805 1.93 -28.95 12.71
C LYS A 805 1.88 -30.05 11.66
N ASN A 806 2.79 -31.03 11.75
CA ASN A 806 2.86 -32.11 10.78
C ASN A 806 1.63 -33.03 10.89
N GLU A 807 1.21 -33.32 12.12
CA GLU A 807 0.02 -34.09 12.43
C GLU A 807 -1.23 -33.34 11.97
N ALA A 808 -1.32 -32.04 12.26
CA ALA A 808 -2.43 -31.19 11.81
C ALA A 808 -2.56 -31.17 10.28
N ASN A 809 -1.45 -31.01 9.55
CA ASN A 809 -1.47 -30.99 8.08
C ASN A 809 -1.86 -32.35 7.49
N ARG A 810 -1.40 -33.47 8.09
CA ARG A 810 -1.82 -34.82 7.66
C ARG A 810 -3.31 -35.05 7.90
N MET A 811 -3.81 -34.63 9.06
CA MET A 811 -5.24 -34.71 9.38
C MET A 811 -6.08 -33.80 8.46
N TRP A 812 -5.55 -32.64 8.07
CA TRP A 812 -6.18 -31.73 7.14
C TRP A 812 -6.42 -32.37 5.77
N GLU A 813 -5.41 -33.05 5.21
CA GLU A 813 -5.54 -33.76 3.93
C GLU A 813 -6.53 -34.93 4.03
N VAL A 814 -6.51 -35.70 5.12
CA VAL A 814 -7.47 -36.82 5.32
C VAL A 814 -8.91 -36.32 5.40
N LEU A 815 -9.14 -35.14 5.97
CA LEU A 815 -10.48 -34.55 6.15
C LEU A 815 -10.88 -33.62 5.01
N LYS A 816 -10.08 -33.52 3.93
CA LYS A 816 -10.32 -32.61 2.81
C LYS A 816 -11.64 -32.90 2.09
N ASP A 817 -11.94 -34.17 1.90
CA ASP A 817 -13.10 -34.64 1.12
C ASP A 817 -14.37 -34.88 1.96
N GLY A 818 -14.29 -34.69 3.28
CA GLY A 818 -15.40 -34.85 4.24
C GLY A 818 -14.97 -35.51 5.55
N TYR A 819 -15.81 -35.42 6.58
CA TYR A 819 -15.48 -35.96 7.92
C TYR A 819 -15.67 -37.48 8.01
N MET A 820 -16.74 -38.05 7.45
CA MET A 820 -17.07 -39.49 7.52
C MET A 820 -17.31 -40.15 6.14
N LYS A 821 -16.72 -39.64 5.04
CA LYS A 821 -16.88 -40.26 3.71
C LYS A 821 -16.40 -41.72 3.68
N ASP A 822 -15.29 -42.02 4.35
CA ASP A 822 -14.85 -43.38 4.61
C ASP A 822 -15.11 -43.75 6.07
N ALA A 823 -15.77 -44.87 6.34
CA ALA A 823 -15.97 -45.41 7.70
C ALA A 823 -14.66 -45.69 8.45
N THR A 824 -13.53 -45.73 7.74
CA THR A 824 -12.18 -45.95 8.30
C THR A 824 -11.45 -44.66 8.70
N THR A 825 -12.00 -43.48 8.41
CA THR A 825 -11.38 -42.18 8.72
C THR A 825 -10.98 -42.00 10.20
N PRO A 826 -11.78 -42.38 11.23
CA PRO A 826 -11.35 -42.25 12.63
C PRO A 826 -10.13 -43.13 12.94
N SER A 827 -10.12 -44.35 12.38
CA SER A 827 -9.02 -45.31 12.54
C SER A 827 -7.75 -44.82 11.84
N LYS A 828 -7.86 -44.21 10.65
CA LYS A 828 -6.75 -43.57 9.94
C LYS A 828 -6.14 -42.46 10.81
N ILE A 829 -6.96 -41.57 11.38
CA ILE A 829 -6.49 -40.47 12.24
C ILE A 829 -5.84 -41.00 13.54
N SER A 830 -6.42 -42.00 14.19
CA SER A 830 -5.81 -42.65 15.36
C SER A 830 -4.43 -43.23 15.00
N SER A 831 -4.32 -43.93 13.87
CA SER A 831 -3.05 -44.52 13.43
C SER A 831 -1.98 -43.47 13.10
N LEU A 832 -2.38 -42.30 12.57
CA LEU A 832 -1.47 -41.18 12.33
C LEU A 832 -0.90 -40.64 13.66
N LEU A 833 -1.75 -40.44 14.66
CA LEU A 833 -1.32 -39.98 15.98
C LEU A 833 -0.45 -41.01 16.71
N GLU A 834 -0.77 -42.30 16.57
CA GLU A 834 0.04 -43.40 17.10
C GLU A 834 1.42 -43.49 16.46
N SER A 835 1.51 -43.26 15.14
CA SER A 835 2.79 -43.27 14.42
C SER A 835 3.73 -42.16 14.89
N SER A 836 3.19 -41.00 15.26
CA SER A 836 3.97 -39.88 15.81
C SER A 836 4.24 -40.06 17.31
N HIS A 837 3.31 -40.69 18.05
CA HIS A 837 3.34 -40.75 19.50
C HIS A 837 2.86 -42.11 20.02
N ALA A 838 3.75 -42.88 20.63
CA ALA A 838 3.37 -44.13 21.28
C ALA A 838 2.39 -43.88 22.44
N MET A 839 1.30 -44.66 22.49
CA MET A 839 0.24 -44.52 23.50
C MET A 839 -0.13 -45.89 24.10
N PRO A 840 -0.52 -45.95 25.39
CA PRO A 840 -1.09 -47.16 25.98
C PRO A 840 -2.38 -47.60 25.28
N PRO A 841 -2.70 -48.91 25.26
CA PRO A 841 -3.87 -49.44 24.55
C PRO A 841 -5.21 -48.89 25.09
N SER A 842 -5.29 -48.58 26.39
CA SER A 842 -6.47 -47.95 26.99
C SER A 842 -6.66 -46.51 26.51
N THR A 843 -5.60 -45.71 26.45
CA THR A 843 -5.61 -44.34 25.92
C THR A 843 -5.93 -44.31 24.43
N ARG A 844 -5.45 -45.29 23.66
CA ARG A 844 -5.79 -45.46 22.24
C ARG A 844 -7.29 -45.71 22.03
N ALA A 845 -7.88 -46.64 22.78
CA ALA A 845 -9.31 -46.93 22.66
C ALA A 845 -10.18 -45.72 23.04
N GLN A 846 -9.79 -45.00 24.09
CA GLN A 846 -10.44 -43.76 24.51
C GLN A 846 -10.32 -42.67 23.43
N LEU A 847 -9.12 -42.45 22.89
CA LEU A 847 -8.88 -41.45 21.86
C LEU A 847 -9.69 -41.77 20.59
N LEU A 848 -9.69 -43.02 20.14
CA LEU A 848 -10.48 -43.45 18.99
C LEU A 848 -11.98 -43.19 19.19
N SER A 849 -12.52 -43.53 20.36
CA SER A 849 -13.92 -43.21 20.71
C SER A 849 -14.20 -41.72 20.66
N THR A 850 -13.29 -40.89 21.20
CA THR A 850 -13.43 -39.43 21.14
C THR A 850 -13.32 -38.90 19.72
N ILE A 851 -12.39 -39.38 18.90
CA ILE A 851 -12.24 -38.97 17.49
C ILE A 851 -13.53 -39.25 16.72
N THR A 852 -14.07 -40.46 16.82
CA THR A 852 -15.33 -40.82 16.16
C THR A 852 -16.48 -39.90 16.61
N ARG A 853 -16.56 -39.60 17.91
CA ARG A 853 -17.57 -38.69 18.45
C ARG A 853 -17.40 -37.23 17.98
N LEU A 854 -16.18 -36.72 17.91
CA LEU A 854 -15.91 -35.34 17.47
C LEU A 854 -16.16 -35.17 15.98
N LEU A 855 -15.78 -36.15 15.16
CA LEU A 855 -16.00 -36.09 13.71
C LEU A 855 -17.47 -36.25 13.33
N THR A 856 -18.21 -37.14 14.00
CA THR A 856 -19.68 -37.25 13.81
C THR A 856 -20.42 -35.97 14.21
N GLN A 857 -19.96 -35.29 15.27
CA GLN A 857 -20.51 -33.98 15.65
C GLN A 857 -20.16 -32.87 14.65
N ALA A 858 -18.95 -32.88 14.09
CA ALA A 858 -18.54 -31.94 13.05
C ALA A 858 -19.36 -32.12 11.77
N GLU A 859 -19.61 -33.36 11.35
CA GLU A 859 -20.46 -33.68 10.18
C GLU A 859 -21.92 -33.26 10.39
N ALA A 860 -22.45 -33.46 11.59
CA ALA A 860 -23.82 -33.05 11.92
C ALA A 860 -24.01 -31.52 12.05
N GLY A 861 -22.92 -30.72 12.01
CA GLY A 861 -22.97 -29.26 12.22
C GLY A 861 -23.44 -28.86 13.63
N LYS A 862 -23.37 -29.78 14.60
CA LYS A 862 -23.87 -29.60 15.97
C LYS A 862 -22.76 -29.89 16.97
N LEU A 863 -22.14 -28.83 17.46
CA LEU A 863 -21.15 -28.91 18.52
C LEU A 863 -21.86 -29.13 19.85
N HIS A 864 -21.92 -30.37 20.33
CA HIS A 864 -22.41 -30.68 21.69
C HIS A 864 -21.26 -30.79 22.70
N ASP A 865 -20.08 -31.21 22.24
CA ASP A 865 -18.89 -31.33 23.08
C ASP A 865 -18.42 -29.97 23.63
N PRO A 866 -18.15 -29.87 24.95
CA PRO A 866 -17.75 -28.61 25.57
C PRO A 866 -16.39 -28.10 25.07
N VAL A 867 -15.45 -29.00 24.73
CA VAL A 867 -14.12 -28.62 24.22
C VAL A 867 -14.28 -27.98 22.84
N MET A 868 -15.02 -28.62 21.93
CA MET A 868 -15.28 -28.05 20.60
C MET A 868 -16.05 -26.73 20.67
N LYS A 869 -17.07 -26.62 21.54
CA LYS A 869 -17.83 -25.37 21.73
C LYS A 869 -16.92 -24.22 22.15
N VAL A 870 -16.07 -24.44 23.15
CA VAL A 870 -15.15 -23.42 23.66
C VAL A 870 -14.09 -23.06 22.62
N LEU A 871 -13.52 -24.04 21.91
CA LEU A 871 -12.56 -23.80 20.84
C LEU A 871 -13.20 -23.01 19.69
N PHE A 872 -14.39 -23.37 19.25
CA PHE A 872 -15.12 -22.67 18.19
C PHE A 872 -15.41 -21.22 18.58
N GLN A 873 -15.88 -20.99 19.81
CA GLN A 873 -16.16 -19.65 20.31
C GLN A 873 -14.89 -18.79 20.44
N ARG A 874 -13.77 -19.38 20.86
CA ARG A 874 -12.46 -18.70 20.93
C ARG A 874 -11.93 -18.37 19.53
N LEU A 875 -12.03 -19.30 18.58
CA LEU A 875 -11.68 -19.09 17.18
C LEU A 875 -12.49 -17.94 16.58
N LYS A 876 -13.81 -17.97 16.77
CA LYS A 876 -14.72 -16.92 16.32
C LYS A 876 -14.38 -15.55 16.91
N THR A 877 -14.06 -15.50 18.20
CA THR A 877 -13.67 -14.25 18.89
C THR A 877 -12.33 -13.72 18.36
N HIS A 878 -11.36 -14.61 18.11
CA HIS A 878 -10.06 -14.24 17.54
C HIS A 878 -10.22 -13.65 16.13
N ILE A 879 -11.01 -14.30 15.27
CA ILE A 879 -11.28 -13.81 13.91
C ILE A 879 -12.05 -12.49 13.96
N PHE A 880 -13.06 -12.36 14.83
CA PHE A 880 -13.78 -11.10 15.02
C PHE A 880 -12.86 -9.95 15.43
N ASN A 881 -11.96 -10.15 16.39
CA ASN A 881 -11.03 -9.11 16.84
C ASN A 881 -10.08 -8.67 15.72
N ARG A 882 -9.72 -9.56 14.79
CA ARG A 882 -8.88 -9.23 13.63
C ARG A 882 -9.65 -8.50 12.53
N VAL A 883 -10.86 -8.97 12.19
CA VAL A 883 -11.69 -8.39 11.12
C VAL A 883 -12.30 -7.04 11.53
N SER A 884 -12.59 -6.84 12.82
CA SER A 884 -13.14 -5.58 13.34
C SER A 884 -12.09 -4.48 13.58
N ALA A 885 -10.79 -4.76 13.38
CA ALA A 885 -9.72 -3.80 13.55
C ALA A 885 -9.79 -2.69 12.49
N SER A 886 -10.22 -1.50 12.93
CA SER A 886 -10.59 -0.39 12.05
C SER A 886 -9.41 0.53 11.73
N SER A 887 -8.53 0.79 12.71
CA SER A 887 -7.35 1.63 12.52
C SER A 887 -6.12 0.83 12.07
N SER A 888 -5.20 1.49 11.36
CA SER A 888 -3.92 0.90 10.97
C SER A 888 -3.13 0.38 12.18
N GLY A 889 -3.13 1.12 13.28
CA GLY A 889 -2.51 0.73 14.55
C GLY A 889 -3.16 -0.50 15.20
N GLU A 890 -4.49 -0.60 15.19
CA GLU A 890 -5.21 -1.79 15.67
C GLU A 890 -4.92 -3.01 14.80
N ARG A 891 -4.90 -2.85 13.46
CA ARG A 891 -4.59 -3.94 12.52
C ARG A 891 -3.18 -4.49 12.75
N VAL A 892 -2.19 -3.61 12.94
CA VAL A 892 -0.80 -4.00 13.23
C VAL A 892 -0.71 -4.73 14.57
N LYS A 893 -1.36 -4.22 15.63
CA LYS A 893 -1.38 -4.88 16.95
C LYS A 893 -2.08 -6.24 16.92
N ALA A 894 -3.21 -6.34 16.22
CA ALA A 894 -3.95 -7.59 16.06
C ALA A 894 -3.15 -8.62 15.23
N ALA A 895 -2.39 -8.18 14.23
CA ALA A 895 -1.50 -9.03 13.46
C ALA A 895 -0.28 -9.50 14.28
N SER A 896 0.35 -8.60 15.05
CA SER A 896 1.53 -8.94 15.86
C SER A 896 1.22 -9.90 17.01
N THR A 897 0.01 -9.82 17.57
CA THR A 897 -0.46 -10.71 18.64
C THR A 897 -1.22 -11.93 18.13
N ALA A 898 -1.41 -12.08 16.82
CA ALA A 898 -2.26 -13.12 16.23
C ALA A 898 -1.81 -14.54 16.62
N THR A 899 -0.51 -14.82 16.53
CA THR A 899 0.08 -16.14 16.83
C THR A 899 -0.04 -16.48 18.32
N GLU A 900 0.19 -15.51 19.20
CA GLU A 900 0.06 -15.69 20.65
C GLU A 900 -1.41 -15.86 21.08
N GLY A 901 -2.30 -15.06 20.51
CA GLY A 901 -3.74 -15.15 20.74
C GLY A 901 -4.30 -16.49 20.30
N LEU A 902 -3.86 -17.04 19.16
CA LEU A 902 -4.30 -18.33 18.67
C LEU A 902 -3.70 -19.50 19.47
N ALA A 903 -2.44 -19.38 19.92
CA ALA A 903 -1.83 -20.33 20.84
C ALA A 903 -2.56 -20.38 22.20
N THR A 904 -2.98 -19.21 22.71
CA THR A 904 -3.79 -19.09 23.93
C THR A 904 -5.21 -19.64 23.73
N ALA A 905 -5.76 -19.52 22.52
CA ALA A 905 -7.02 -20.13 22.16
C ALA A 905 -6.97 -21.68 22.12
N GLY A 906 -5.76 -22.27 22.01
CA GLY A 906 -5.55 -23.72 21.92
C GLY A 906 -5.45 -24.25 20.49
N LEU A 907 -5.19 -23.37 19.51
CA LEU A 907 -5.12 -23.70 18.08
C LEU A 907 -3.80 -23.25 17.40
N PRO A 908 -2.62 -23.40 18.04
CA PRO A 908 -1.37 -22.84 17.50
C PRO A 908 -0.96 -23.38 16.12
N GLU A 909 -1.47 -24.54 15.71
CA GLU A 909 -1.17 -25.17 14.43
C GLU A 909 -1.76 -24.43 13.22
N PHE A 910 -2.87 -23.71 13.40
CA PHE A 910 -3.68 -23.17 12.29
C PHE A 910 -3.45 -21.69 11.99
N THR A 911 -2.25 -21.17 12.29
CA THR A 911 -1.96 -19.73 12.15
C THR A 911 -2.10 -19.27 10.70
N THR A 912 -1.73 -20.10 9.73
CA THR A 912 -1.85 -19.78 8.28
C THR A 912 -3.30 -19.82 7.83
N GLN A 913 -4.03 -20.91 8.08
CA GLN A 913 -5.42 -21.06 7.64
C GLN A 913 -6.33 -20.00 8.26
N VAL A 914 -6.16 -19.70 9.56
CA VAL A 914 -6.93 -18.62 10.22
C VAL A 914 -6.52 -17.24 9.68
N GLY A 915 -5.25 -17.07 9.29
CA GLY A 915 -4.77 -15.87 8.59
C GLY A 915 -5.48 -15.66 7.25
N ASP A 916 -5.55 -16.70 6.43
CA ASP A 916 -6.18 -16.68 5.11
C ASP A 916 -7.68 -16.37 5.22
N ILE A 917 -8.38 -16.99 6.18
CA ILE A 917 -9.80 -16.69 6.47
C ILE A 917 -9.97 -15.21 6.86
N CYS A 918 -9.10 -14.67 7.73
CA CYS A 918 -9.18 -13.26 8.12
C CYS A 918 -8.94 -12.31 6.93
N GLU A 919 -7.98 -12.63 6.07
CA GLU A 919 -7.69 -11.84 4.88
C GLU A 919 -8.85 -11.87 3.89
N GLN A 920 -9.42 -13.05 3.63
CA GLN A 920 -10.59 -13.19 2.76
C GLN A 920 -11.79 -12.42 3.29
N LEU A 921 -12.13 -12.55 4.58
CA LEU A 921 -13.22 -11.79 5.19
C LEU A 921 -12.99 -10.28 5.18
N THR A 922 -11.73 -9.85 5.30
CA THR A 922 -11.37 -8.42 5.19
C THR A 922 -11.59 -7.90 3.77
N LYS A 923 -11.17 -8.66 2.74
CA LYS A 923 -11.39 -8.30 1.33
C LYS A 923 -12.89 -8.24 1.00
N VAL A 924 -13.67 -9.24 1.41
CA VAL A 924 -15.13 -9.26 1.25
C VAL A 924 -15.76 -8.05 1.94
N SER A 925 -15.37 -7.77 3.19
CA SER A 925 -15.83 -6.60 3.93
C SER A 925 -15.55 -5.28 3.22
N GLU A 926 -14.36 -5.10 2.65
CA GLU A 926 -14.00 -3.89 1.94
C GLU A 926 -14.76 -3.71 0.62
N VAL A 927 -14.92 -4.79 -0.16
CA VAL A 927 -15.67 -4.75 -1.44
C VAL A 927 -17.15 -4.52 -1.19
N ASP A 928 -17.76 -5.30 -0.29
CA ASP A 928 -19.17 -5.18 0.05
C ASP A 928 -19.51 -3.82 0.65
N ARG A 929 -18.67 -3.26 1.53
CA ARG A 929 -18.91 -1.92 2.07
C ARG A 929 -18.77 -0.81 1.02
N ARG A 930 -17.87 -0.95 0.04
CA ARG A 930 -17.73 0.04 -1.05
C ARG A 930 -18.94 -0.03 -2.00
N ALA A 931 -19.45 -1.21 -2.28
CA ALA A 931 -20.63 -1.40 -3.12
C ALA A 931 -21.91 -1.01 -2.35
N HIS A 932 -22.15 -1.62 -1.20
CA HIS A 932 -23.42 -1.58 -0.47
C HIS A 932 -23.47 -0.61 0.72
N GLY A 933 -22.45 0.22 0.92
CA GLY A 933 -22.32 1.13 2.08
C GLY A 933 -23.55 1.99 2.36
N ARG A 934 -24.15 2.59 1.32
CA ARG A 934 -25.32 3.46 1.46
C ARG A 934 -26.52 2.76 2.12
N TRP A 935 -26.79 1.50 1.77
CA TRP A 935 -27.92 0.77 2.33
C TRP A 935 -27.64 0.37 3.78
N TYR A 936 -26.39 0.08 4.14
CA TYR A 936 -26.04 -0.16 5.53
C TYR A 936 -26.15 1.10 6.39
N GLU A 937 -25.82 2.27 5.85
CA GLU A 937 -25.99 3.56 6.52
C GLU A 937 -27.48 3.88 6.71
N GLU A 938 -28.31 3.72 5.67
CA GLU A 938 -29.76 3.86 5.77
C GLU A 938 -30.38 2.93 6.82
N ILE A 939 -29.99 1.65 6.83
CA ILE A 939 -30.46 0.67 7.82
C ILE A 939 -29.96 1.04 9.23
N ALA A 940 -28.73 1.55 9.37
CA ALA A 940 -28.21 1.99 10.65
C ALA A 940 -29.01 3.19 11.19
N GLU A 941 -29.28 4.20 10.35
CA GLU A 941 -30.09 5.37 10.71
C GLU A 941 -31.53 5.00 11.08
N GLU A 942 -32.17 4.10 10.32
CA GLU A 942 -33.52 3.61 10.62
C GLU A 942 -33.55 2.93 12.01
N MET A 943 -32.53 2.14 12.32
CA MET A 943 -32.40 1.46 13.61
C MET A 943 -32.12 2.42 14.77
N GLU A 944 -31.36 3.49 14.53
CA GLU A 944 -31.16 4.55 15.53
C GLU A 944 -32.45 5.32 15.81
N LYS A 945 -33.24 5.63 14.76
CA LYS A 945 -34.56 6.28 14.90
C LYS A 945 -35.54 5.41 15.68
N LEU A 946 -35.66 4.13 15.34
CA LEU A 946 -36.50 3.17 16.06
C LEU A 946 -36.05 2.99 17.53
N GLY A 947 -34.73 3.03 17.78
CA GLY A 947 -34.19 3.01 19.14
C GLY A 947 -34.51 4.27 19.94
N ALA A 948 -34.51 5.45 19.31
CA ALA A 948 -34.87 6.72 19.92
C ALA A 948 -36.38 6.80 20.25
N GLU A 949 -37.24 6.40 19.32
CA GLU A 949 -38.69 6.34 19.51
C GLU A 949 -39.08 5.35 20.63
N GLY A 950 -38.41 4.19 20.70
CA GLY A 950 -38.58 3.25 21.81
C GLY A 950 -38.17 3.82 23.16
N HIS A 951 -37.11 4.63 23.22
CA HIS A 951 -36.68 5.32 24.44
C HIS A 951 -37.63 6.46 24.85
N GLU A 952 -38.25 7.15 23.88
CA GLU A 952 -39.30 8.15 24.14
C GLU A 952 -40.58 7.50 24.69
N LEU A 953 -41.02 6.36 24.16
CA LEU A 953 -42.18 5.60 24.67
C LEU A 953 -41.95 5.06 26.10
N ILE A 954 -40.71 4.68 26.44
CA ILE A 954 -40.34 4.27 27.81
C ILE A 954 -40.31 5.48 28.76
N ARG A 955 -39.91 6.68 28.29
CA ARG A 955 -39.95 7.92 29.06
C ARG A 955 -41.38 8.46 29.27
N THR A 956 -42.28 8.30 28.30
CA THR A 956 -43.68 8.72 28.45
C THR A 956 -44.47 7.78 29.37
N SER A 957 -44.28 6.45 29.26
CA SER A 957 -44.94 5.48 30.15
C SER A 957 -44.47 5.54 31.61
N SER A 958 -43.21 5.90 31.86
CA SER A 958 -42.69 6.16 33.21
C SER A 958 -43.15 7.50 33.78
N GLY A 959 -43.48 8.48 32.93
CA GLY A 959 -44.09 9.75 33.33
C GLY A 959 -45.58 9.63 33.70
N GLU A 960 -46.37 8.84 32.95
CA GLU A 960 -47.80 8.63 33.25
C GLU A 960 -48.05 7.75 34.48
N SER A 961 -47.14 6.82 34.78
CA SER A 961 -47.23 5.96 35.98
C SER A 961 -47.02 6.74 37.29
N ALA A 962 -46.34 7.90 37.24
CA ALA A 962 -46.12 8.77 38.40
C ALA A 962 -47.27 9.77 38.65
N ALA A 963 -48.14 10.01 37.65
CA ALA A 963 -49.28 10.92 37.78
C ALA A 963 -50.58 10.21 38.22
N GLY A 964 -50.67 8.88 38.08
CA GLY A 964 -51.87 8.11 38.41
C GLY A 964 -52.04 7.68 39.87
N THR A 965 -51.03 7.86 40.74
CA THR A 965 -51.02 7.27 42.10
C THR A 965 -51.32 8.26 43.24
N ALA A 966 -51.70 9.51 42.95
CA ALA A 966 -51.91 10.54 43.98
C ALA A 966 -53.38 10.86 44.33
N SER A 967 -54.39 10.11 43.84
CA SER A 967 -55.81 10.52 44.00
C SER A 967 -56.77 9.51 44.63
N SER A 968 -56.33 8.39 45.22
CA SER A 968 -57.28 7.44 45.85
C SER A 968 -56.76 6.74 47.09
N SER A 969 -56.77 7.42 48.24
CA SER A 969 -56.92 6.75 49.55
C SER A 969 -57.34 7.73 50.64
N SER A 970 -58.62 8.10 50.65
CA SER A 970 -59.30 8.60 51.85
C SER A 970 -60.77 8.19 51.78
N SER A 971 -61.09 7.03 52.36
CA SER A 971 -62.35 6.69 53.05
C SER A 971 -62.42 5.17 53.27
N GLU A 972 -62.75 4.83 54.52
CA GLU A 972 -63.07 3.51 55.12
C GLU A 972 -61.95 2.52 55.43
#